data_AF-A0A4V0H2E3-F1
#
_entry.id   AF-A0A4V0H2E3-F1
#
_cell.length_a   1.000
_cell.length_b   1.000
_cell.length_c   1.000
_cell.angle_alpha   90.00
_cell.angle_beta   90.00
_cell.angle_gamma   90.00
#
_symmetry.space_group_name_H-M   'P 1'
#
loop_
_entity.id
_entity.type
_entity.pdbx_description
1 polymer ?
#
loop_
_entity_poly.entity_id
_entity_poly.type
_entity_poly.pdbx_seq_one_letter_code
_entity_poly.pdbx_strand_id
1 'polypeptide(L)'
;MTRELLNHLTLPNGLTLKNRIVMAPMTTQSAYFDGSVTEELIKYYAERSGTVGTIIVESAFIEGKGRGFFGALGIDHDDKIEGLSRIAKAIKNKGSKALIQIYHAGRMAWPEMNGGAKPISASAVAALRPNAPFPSEMTHQAVLEMIEQFAEAVRRAIKAGFDGVELHGANTYLLQQFFSPHSNRRQDTWGGSREKRAKFPLEVLKAVHAVREEEKTKDFIIGYRFSPEELEEPGICFEDSMYLLNSLAEVGLDYVHFSMSDYLRTSIVDTNDIEPLISKYHALKSESLATVPVVGVGSILQKADAEEALEVGYDLVAVAKGFLVQNDWAQAVMEDHLIPAFADINDREKLVIPTPLWKFMDDTFFLVKDTLAEAKKAERLKGLMTKPLEYKAGQYRVMAHGHNSELPMKVSFSDTAITAIEIDSAGESAGLSDLVFEKMPKQIIDFQTLNVDAVSGASSTSQGVIDGVSAAVLEASGQDAVDVLKARPKPTVVRSTEVIEEETDVVVVGGGAAGIAAALRADELGLNVTLIEKLSFIGGAISVSGGNQVVMGSRLQKEEGVIDDTPELMYEDFMENGNHKNIPELLALLAENVGQATDWVHDYIGVQYDKGLHILAEYRKDRELAYSHGGHGFADTVRTKMAASGVTLLLQTKAEKLLHDNQGNVTGLVAVEETGKTHRIRAKGVILTTGGYGNNKALLTDELKDVLFYGTSSSMGEGLLMAQVPEIDAASRLMAYGKIYPNGVEVAPGYAKSTIGGNLVVLKENGLLVNTDGRRVVNERASNHDILEVLMEQQAKLLYLLLDQNHFDIFRKEIAEGGISEAEIASWLEANGQTRPYLFHADTLEELAELAGMDSNSLAETVTRYNTFVANGEDLDFHREERFLKEKVGQGPYYMIEQRPRFATTMGGLVVNDKLEVENNKGNVIQGLYAAGEVVGGVMGTDSPSGANNAWALTSGKLAAENLVANN
;
A
#
# COMPACT_ATOMS: atom_id res chain seq x y z
N MET A 1 -45.67 7.56 17.69
CA MET A 1 -45.89 6.09 17.68
C MET A 1 -44.52 5.45 17.52
N THR A 2 -44.17 4.49 18.34
CA THR A 2 -42.93 3.71 18.22
C THR A 2 -42.93 2.99 16.86
N ARG A 3 -41.86 3.14 16.08
CA ARG A 3 -41.68 2.46 14.79
C ARG A 3 -41.19 1.05 15.06
N GLU A 4 -42.10 0.08 15.05
CA GLU A 4 -41.74 -1.34 15.23
C GLU A 4 -41.47 -2.03 13.89
N LEU A 5 -40.54 -2.98 13.88
CA LEU A 5 -40.06 -3.68 12.69
C LEU A 5 -41.19 -4.34 11.88
N LEU A 6 -42.20 -4.88 12.55
CA LEU A 6 -43.30 -5.65 11.95
C LEU A 6 -44.53 -4.80 11.62
N ASN A 7 -44.51 -3.52 11.93
CA ASN A 7 -45.63 -2.65 11.60
C ASN A 7 -45.70 -2.42 10.09
N HIS A 8 -46.93 -2.40 9.59
CA HIS A 8 -47.21 -2.04 8.21
C HIS A 8 -46.77 -0.59 7.95
N LEU A 9 -46.32 -0.32 6.72
CA LEU A 9 -45.99 1.03 6.26
C LEU A 9 -46.66 1.29 4.91
N THR A 10 -47.41 2.38 4.82
CA THR A 10 -48.03 2.83 3.58
C THR A 10 -47.10 3.84 2.90
N LEU A 11 -46.74 3.56 1.65
CA LEU A 11 -45.91 4.43 0.81
C LEU A 11 -46.75 5.59 0.23
N PRO A 12 -46.11 6.68 -0.24
CA PRO A 12 -46.79 7.82 -0.87
C PRO A 12 -47.76 7.45 -2.01
N ASN A 13 -47.46 6.43 -2.82
CA ASN A 13 -48.38 5.93 -3.86
C ASN A 13 -49.60 5.14 -3.33
N GLY A 14 -49.72 4.95 -2.01
CA GLY A 14 -50.82 4.24 -1.34
C GLY A 14 -50.61 2.73 -1.17
N LEU A 15 -49.54 2.16 -1.71
CA LEU A 15 -49.21 0.75 -1.51
C LEU A 15 -48.74 0.52 -0.07
N THR A 16 -49.24 -0.54 0.57
CA THR A 16 -48.85 -0.90 1.95
C THR A 16 -47.87 -2.07 1.96
N LEU A 17 -46.70 -1.85 2.55
CA LEU A 17 -45.72 -2.87 2.89
C LEU A 17 -46.15 -3.58 4.17
N LYS A 18 -45.99 -4.91 4.20
CA LYS A 18 -46.40 -5.73 5.35
C LYS A 18 -45.51 -5.57 6.59
N ASN A 19 -44.29 -5.10 6.42
CA ASN A 19 -43.35 -4.75 7.50
C ASN A 19 -42.25 -3.81 6.97
N ARG A 20 -41.36 -3.38 7.87
CA ARG A 20 -40.31 -2.40 7.60
C ARG A 20 -38.98 -3.00 7.12
N ILE A 21 -38.95 -4.31 6.89
CA ILE A 21 -37.73 -5.05 6.53
C ILE A 21 -37.58 -5.08 5.02
N VAL A 22 -36.44 -4.61 4.54
CA VAL A 22 -36.04 -4.63 3.14
C VAL A 22 -34.78 -5.49 2.99
N MET A 23 -34.72 -6.34 1.96
CA MET A 23 -33.45 -6.92 1.53
C MET A 23 -32.75 -5.94 0.59
N ALA A 24 -31.53 -5.56 0.94
CA ALA A 24 -30.72 -4.64 0.15
C ALA A 24 -30.33 -5.26 -1.22
N PRO A 25 -30.16 -4.44 -2.27
CA PRO A 25 -29.70 -4.91 -3.57
C PRO A 25 -28.22 -5.31 -3.48
N MET A 26 -27.96 -6.61 -3.51
CA MET A 26 -26.62 -7.19 -3.46
C MET A 26 -26.28 -7.87 -4.77
N THR A 27 -25.27 -7.34 -5.47
CA THR A 27 -24.77 -7.91 -6.72
C THR A 27 -24.21 -9.31 -6.51
N THR A 28 -24.79 -10.29 -7.21
CA THR A 28 -24.44 -11.70 -7.09
C THR A 28 -23.42 -12.15 -8.15
N GLN A 29 -23.20 -11.37 -9.20
CA GLN A 29 -22.37 -11.71 -10.37
C GLN A 29 -22.76 -13.05 -11.02
N SER A 30 -24.05 -13.41 -10.96
CA SER A 30 -24.54 -14.74 -11.30
C SER A 30 -25.51 -14.78 -12.48
N ALA A 31 -25.61 -13.71 -13.26
CA ALA A 31 -26.29 -13.73 -14.55
C ALA A 31 -25.39 -14.36 -15.63
N TYR A 32 -25.99 -14.79 -16.74
CA TYR A 32 -25.21 -15.21 -17.91
C TYR A 32 -24.41 -14.04 -18.50
N PHE A 33 -23.44 -14.35 -19.38
CA PHE A 33 -22.56 -13.33 -19.98
C PHE A 33 -23.31 -12.24 -20.76
N ASP A 34 -24.53 -12.50 -21.22
CA ASP A 34 -25.41 -11.58 -21.92
C ASP A 34 -26.36 -10.82 -20.97
N GLY A 35 -26.26 -11.06 -19.66
CA GLY A 35 -27.12 -10.49 -18.61
C GLY A 35 -28.43 -11.23 -18.38
N SER A 36 -28.66 -12.37 -19.02
CA SER A 36 -29.86 -13.19 -18.81
C SER A 36 -29.86 -13.87 -17.45
N VAL A 37 -31.08 -14.06 -16.89
CA VAL A 37 -31.30 -14.68 -15.59
C VAL A 37 -30.89 -16.16 -15.59
N THR A 38 -30.20 -16.60 -14.53
CA THR A 38 -29.89 -18.01 -14.26
C THR A 38 -30.87 -18.64 -13.28
N GLU A 39 -30.89 -19.97 -13.21
CA GLU A 39 -31.70 -20.69 -12.22
C GLU A 39 -31.22 -20.44 -10.78
N GLU A 40 -29.90 -20.25 -10.58
CA GLU A 40 -29.33 -19.93 -9.27
C GLU A 40 -29.85 -18.59 -8.74
N LEU A 41 -29.96 -17.57 -9.59
CA LEU A 41 -30.56 -16.28 -9.24
C LEU A 41 -32.00 -16.41 -8.76
N ILE A 42 -32.82 -17.18 -9.49
CA ILE A 42 -34.23 -17.39 -9.15
C ILE A 42 -34.35 -18.04 -7.76
N LYS A 43 -33.56 -19.10 -7.52
CA LYS A 43 -33.54 -19.80 -6.22
C LYS A 43 -33.02 -18.91 -5.09
N TYR A 44 -31.96 -18.14 -5.34
CA TYR A 44 -31.37 -17.22 -4.38
C TYR A 44 -32.39 -16.21 -3.84
N TYR A 45 -33.17 -15.59 -4.72
CA TYR A 45 -34.22 -14.64 -4.32
C TYR A 45 -35.47 -15.34 -3.75
N ALA A 46 -35.85 -16.50 -4.29
CA ALA A 46 -36.96 -17.28 -3.75
C ALA A 46 -36.74 -17.63 -2.27
N GLU A 47 -35.54 -18.07 -1.89
CA GLU A 47 -35.22 -18.48 -0.53
C GLU A 47 -35.17 -17.33 0.48
N ARG A 48 -34.97 -16.10 0.02
CA ARG A 48 -34.98 -14.90 0.87
C ARG A 48 -36.36 -14.25 0.97
N SER A 49 -37.32 -14.76 0.22
CA SER A 49 -38.71 -14.27 0.18
C SER A 49 -39.57 -14.99 1.20
N GLY A 50 -40.69 -14.39 1.60
CA GLY A 50 -41.51 -14.93 2.68
C GLY A 50 -41.77 -13.85 3.68
N THR A 51 -41.04 -13.83 4.79
CA THR A 51 -41.37 -12.88 5.84
C THR A 51 -40.80 -11.48 5.64
N VAL A 52 -39.73 -11.32 4.87
CA VAL A 52 -39.23 -9.99 4.48
C VAL A 52 -40.31 -9.20 3.74
N GLY A 53 -40.46 -7.92 4.07
CA GLY A 53 -41.43 -7.00 3.47
C GLY A 53 -41.21 -6.84 1.97
N THR A 54 -39.99 -6.44 1.65
CA THR A 54 -39.58 -6.03 0.31
C THR A 54 -38.21 -6.60 -0.04
N ILE A 55 -38.04 -7.08 -1.26
CA ILE A 55 -36.73 -7.47 -1.80
C ILE A 55 -36.40 -6.55 -2.97
N ILE A 56 -35.25 -5.90 -2.89
CA ILE A 56 -34.68 -5.17 -4.02
C ILE A 56 -33.67 -6.10 -4.70
N VAL A 57 -34.00 -6.55 -5.90
CA VAL A 57 -33.11 -7.34 -6.75
C VAL A 57 -31.91 -6.49 -7.14
N GLU A 58 -30.76 -7.15 -7.27
CA GLU A 58 -29.48 -6.53 -7.60
C GLU A 58 -29.53 -5.59 -8.81
N SER A 59 -28.53 -4.71 -8.88
CA SER A 59 -28.40 -3.71 -9.92
C SER A 59 -28.41 -4.34 -11.33
N ALA A 60 -29.44 -4.04 -12.11
CA ALA A 60 -29.59 -4.45 -13.49
C ALA A 60 -29.20 -3.33 -14.45
N PHE A 61 -28.30 -3.62 -15.40
CA PHE A 61 -27.85 -2.61 -16.35
C PHE A 61 -28.93 -2.33 -17.40
N ILE A 62 -29.16 -1.06 -17.70
CA ILE A 62 -30.17 -0.62 -18.68
C ILE A 62 -29.63 -0.55 -20.12
N GLU A 63 -28.30 -0.64 -20.26
CA GLU A 63 -27.60 -0.67 -21.55
C GLU A 63 -26.42 -1.64 -21.45
N GLY A 64 -26.23 -2.52 -22.42
CA GLY A 64 -25.10 -3.46 -22.43
C GLY A 64 -23.72 -2.78 -22.32
N LYS A 65 -23.59 -1.55 -22.80
CA LYS A 65 -22.35 -0.73 -22.69
C LYS A 65 -22.13 -0.17 -21.29
N GLY A 66 -23.19 -0.10 -20.48
CA GLY A 66 -23.21 0.40 -19.11
C GLY A 66 -22.98 -0.65 -18.05
N ARG A 67 -22.39 -1.79 -18.38
CA ARG A 67 -22.14 -2.88 -17.43
C ARG A 67 -20.94 -2.58 -16.51
N GLY A 68 -21.11 -2.83 -15.21
CA GLY A 68 -20.07 -2.56 -14.19
C GLY A 68 -19.32 -3.79 -13.68
N PHE A 69 -19.74 -5.02 -14.00
CA PHE A 69 -19.16 -6.25 -13.47
C PHE A 69 -19.45 -7.44 -14.39
N PHE A 70 -18.63 -8.49 -14.29
CA PHE A 70 -18.94 -9.78 -14.93
C PHE A 70 -20.17 -10.43 -14.28
N GLY A 71 -20.96 -11.15 -15.08
CA GLY A 71 -22.19 -11.79 -14.59
C GLY A 71 -23.26 -10.81 -14.11
N ALA A 72 -23.25 -9.56 -14.60
CA ALA A 72 -24.27 -8.58 -14.26
C ALA A 72 -25.64 -8.91 -14.81
N LEU A 73 -26.70 -8.66 -14.04
CA LEU A 73 -28.08 -8.79 -14.52
C LEU A 73 -28.41 -7.68 -15.53
N GLY A 74 -29.10 -8.02 -16.62
CA GLY A 74 -29.52 -7.07 -17.66
C GLY A 74 -31.02 -6.78 -17.64
N ILE A 75 -31.39 -5.54 -17.95
CA ILE A 75 -32.76 -5.09 -18.27
C ILE A 75 -32.77 -4.19 -19.52
N ASP A 76 -31.75 -4.34 -20.35
CA ASP A 76 -31.48 -3.50 -21.52
C ASP A 76 -32.29 -3.89 -22.76
N HIS A 77 -32.85 -5.11 -22.80
CA HIS A 77 -33.54 -5.63 -23.98
C HIS A 77 -34.73 -6.57 -23.61
N ASP A 78 -35.69 -6.70 -24.51
CA ASP A 78 -36.99 -7.38 -24.25
C ASP A 78 -36.86 -8.90 -24.04
N ASP A 79 -35.78 -9.52 -24.51
CA ASP A 79 -35.46 -10.93 -24.27
C ASP A 79 -35.18 -11.21 -22.80
N LYS A 80 -34.87 -10.18 -21.99
CA LYS A 80 -34.66 -10.33 -20.54
C LYS A 80 -35.97 -10.45 -19.76
N ILE A 81 -37.11 -10.03 -20.32
CA ILE A 81 -38.41 -9.95 -19.62
C ILE A 81 -38.83 -11.32 -19.06
N GLU A 82 -38.68 -12.41 -19.83
CA GLU A 82 -39.08 -13.74 -19.38
C GLU A 82 -38.32 -14.18 -18.12
N GLY A 83 -36.98 -14.08 -18.17
CA GLY A 83 -36.13 -14.45 -17.04
C GLY A 83 -36.38 -13.58 -15.81
N LEU A 84 -36.49 -12.26 -16.02
CA LEU A 84 -36.82 -11.28 -14.98
C LEU A 84 -38.19 -11.56 -14.35
N SER A 85 -39.18 -11.99 -15.15
CA SER A 85 -40.50 -12.35 -14.65
C SER A 85 -40.47 -13.56 -13.73
N ARG A 86 -39.58 -14.51 -13.99
CA ARG A 86 -39.37 -15.67 -13.11
C ARG A 86 -38.81 -15.26 -11.75
N ILE A 87 -37.90 -14.28 -11.68
CA ILE A 87 -37.41 -13.71 -10.41
C ILE A 87 -38.56 -13.01 -9.68
N ALA A 88 -39.24 -12.07 -10.33
CA ALA A 88 -40.33 -11.31 -9.72
C ALA A 88 -41.42 -12.25 -9.17
N LYS A 89 -41.81 -13.27 -9.94
CA LYS A 89 -42.78 -14.29 -9.53
C LYS A 89 -42.28 -15.12 -8.35
N ALA A 90 -41.01 -15.55 -8.35
CA ALA A 90 -40.44 -16.33 -7.26
C ALA A 90 -40.51 -15.57 -5.91
N ILE A 91 -40.26 -14.25 -5.94
CA ILE A 91 -40.35 -13.39 -4.76
C ILE A 91 -41.81 -13.22 -4.32
N LYS A 92 -42.68 -12.84 -5.26
CA LYS A 92 -44.08 -12.50 -4.97
C LYS A 92 -44.92 -13.70 -4.54
N ASN A 93 -44.60 -14.91 -5.00
CA ASN A 93 -45.28 -16.13 -4.60
C ASN A 93 -45.18 -16.41 -3.09
N LYS A 94 -44.14 -15.91 -2.41
CA LYS A 94 -44.00 -16.01 -0.94
C LYS A 94 -44.50 -14.73 -0.23
N GLY A 95 -45.17 -13.81 -0.94
CA GLY A 95 -45.84 -12.64 -0.38
C GLY A 95 -44.94 -11.43 -0.11
N SER A 96 -43.66 -11.44 -0.53
CA SER A 96 -42.78 -10.27 -0.48
C SER A 96 -42.98 -9.38 -1.71
N LYS A 97 -42.74 -8.07 -1.57
CA LYS A 97 -42.73 -7.15 -2.72
C LYS A 97 -41.42 -7.29 -3.48
N ALA A 98 -41.49 -7.35 -4.82
CA ALA A 98 -40.32 -7.50 -5.68
C ALA A 98 -39.99 -6.18 -6.37
N LEU A 99 -38.83 -5.61 -6.07
CA LEU A 99 -38.31 -4.41 -6.73
C LEU A 99 -37.03 -4.78 -7.47
N ILE A 100 -36.66 -4.01 -8.50
CA ILE A 100 -35.37 -4.18 -9.20
C ILE A 100 -34.61 -2.86 -9.22
N GLN A 101 -33.34 -2.89 -8.80
CA GLN A 101 -32.48 -1.72 -8.90
C GLN A 101 -31.97 -1.59 -10.34
N ILE A 102 -32.06 -0.41 -10.95
CA ILE A 102 -31.62 -0.17 -12.32
C ILE A 102 -30.51 0.88 -12.36
N TYR A 103 -29.48 0.63 -13.19
CA TYR A 103 -28.30 1.49 -13.24
C TYR A 103 -27.63 1.52 -14.62
N HIS A 104 -26.72 2.47 -14.77
CA HIS A 104 -25.72 2.50 -15.83
C HIS A 104 -24.36 2.82 -15.20
N ALA A 105 -23.33 2.02 -15.49
CA ALA A 105 -22.02 2.13 -14.84
C ALA A 105 -21.30 3.46 -15.15
N GLY A 106 -21.54 4.02 -16.34
CA GLY A 106 -20.94 5.29 -16.76
C GLY A 106 -19.40 5.21 -16.72
N ARG A 107 -18.72 6.16 -16.06
CA ARG A 107 -17.26 6.15 -15.86
C ARG A 107 -16.72 4.97 -15.04
N MET A 108 -17.59 4.14 -14.46
CA MET A 108 -17.21 2.92 -13.73
C MET A 108 -17.18 1.67 -14.62
N ALA A 109 -17.59 1.79 -15.89
CA ALA A 109 -17.53 0.68 -16.84
C ALA A 109 -16.09 0.41 -17.29
N TRP A 110 -15.80 -0.86 -17.58
CA TRP A 110 -14.52 -1.31 -18.13
C TRP A 110 -14.74 -1.94 -19.51
N PRO A 111 -13.91 -1.60 -20.53
CA PRO A 111 -13.99 -2.20 -21.85
C PRO A 111 -14.07 -3.72 -21.85
N GLU A 112 -13.38 -4.39 -20.94
CA GLU A 112 -13.38 -5.85 -20.81
C GLU A 112 -14.75 -6.42 -20.42
N MET A 113 -15.60 -5.62 -19.77
CA MET A 113 -16.90 -6.04 -19.24
C MET A 113 -18.09 -5.65 -20.12
N ASN A 114 -17.90 -4.67 -21.02
CA ASN A 114 -18.98 -4.06 -21.80
C ASN A 114 -18.81 -4.24 -23.32
N GLY A 115 -18.08 -5.28 -23.74
CA GLY A 115 -17.88 -5.63 -25.14
C GLY A 115 -16.88 -4.74 -25.89
N GLY A 116 -15.90 -4.17 -25.17
CA GLY A 116 -14.87 -3.30 -25.72
C GLY A 116 -15.32 -1.84 -25.90
N ALA A 117 -16.50 -1.48 -25.40
CA ALA A 117 -17.03 -0.14 -25.57
C ALA A 117 -16.31 0.86 -24.66
N LYS A 118 -15.94 2.02 -25.22
CA LYS A 118 -15.43 3.12 -24.41
C LYS A 118 -16.51 3.60 -23.43
N PRO A 119 -16.22 3.73 -22.13
CA PRO A 119 -17.18 4.23 -21.15
C PRO A 119 -17.71 5.62 -21.50
N ILE A 120 -18.86 5.98 -20.95
CA ILE A 120 -19.48 7.31 -21.11
C ILE A 120 -19.74 7.95 -19.75
N SER A 121 -19.79 9.28 -19.69
CA SER A 121 -20.14 9.99 -18.45
C SER A 121 -20.63 11.41 -18.75
N ALA A 122 -20.96 12.16 -17.70
CA ALA A 122 -21.33 13.56 -17.79
C ALA A 122 -20.21 14.41 -18.40
N SER A 123 -18.94 14.11 -18.09
CA SER A 123 -17.75 14.70 -18.72
C SER A 123 -16.64 13.65 -18.91
N ALA A 124 -15.59 14.00 -19.65
CA ALA A 124 -14.41 13.14 -19.87
C ALA A 124 -13.49 13.06 -18.63
N VAL A 125 -14.05 12.72 -17.48
CA VAL A 125 -13.35 12.60 -16.19
C VAL A 125 -13.34 11.14 -15.76
N ALA A 126 -12.16 10.52 -15.73
CA ALA A 126 -12.00 9.15 -15.28
C ALA A 126 -12.41 8.99 -13.80
N ALA A 127 -12.76 7.78 -13.37
CA ALA A 127 -12.90 7.47 -11.95
C ALA A 127 -11.53 7.57 -11.26
N LEU A 128 -11.47 8.02 -10.00
CA LEU A 128 -10.23 8.02 -9.21
C LEU A 128 -9.91 6.61 -8.72
N ARG A 129 -9.61 5.71 -9.66
CA ARG A 129 -9.21 4.32 -9.41
C ARG A 129 -8.04 3.96 -10.31
N PRO A 130 -7.13 3.07 -9.88
CA PRO A 130 -6.03 2.61 -10.71
C PRO A 130 -6.54 2.12 -12.08
N ASN A 131 -5.92 2.61 -13.15
CA ASN A 131 -6.20 2.23 -14.55
C ASN A 131 -7.62 2.51 -15.04
N ALA A 132 -8.41 3.33 -14.34
CA ALA A 132 -9.78 3.63 -14.75
C ALA A 132 -9.82 4.21 -16.19
N PRO A 133 -10.61 3.64 -17.11
CA PRO A 133 -10.69 4.15 -18.47
C PRO A 133 -11.27 5.57 -18.50
N PHE A 134 -10.76 6.42 -19.39
CA PHE A 134 -11.34 7.74 -19.62
C PHE A 134 -12.69 7.62 -20.34
N PRO A 135 -13.79 8.13 -19.76
CA PRO A 135 -15.08 8.11 -20.43
C PRO A 135 -15.14 9.17 -21.54
N SER A 136 -16.05 8.97 -22.49
CA SER A 136 -16.49 10.03 -23.41
C SER A 136 -17.56 10.88 -22.74
N GLU A 137 -17.46 12.20 -22.87
CA GLU A 137 -18.54 13.11 -22.49
C GLU A 137 -19.77 12.86 -23.38
N MET A 138 -20.92 12.62 -22.76
CA MET A 138 -22.18 12.41 -23.49
C MET A 138 -22.61 13.67 -24.23
N THR A 139 -23.04 13.55 -25.49
CA THR A 139 -23.68 14.66 -26.21
C THR A 139 -25.07 14.95 -25.64
N HIS A 140 -25.61 16.15 -25.87
CA HIS A 140 -26.99 16.46 -25.45
C HIS A 140 -28.00 15.39 -25.91
N GLN A 141 -27.88 14.93 -27.16
CA GLN A 141 -28.72 13.89 -27.72
C GLN A 141 -28.54 12.54 -26.99
N ALA A 142 -27.30 12.14 -26.69
CA ALA A 142 -27.02 10.93 -25.93
C ALA A 142 -27.58 10.99 -24.49
N VAL A 143 -27.63 12.19 -23.88
CA VAL A 143 -28.28 12.37 -22.57
C VAL A 143 -29.78 12.12 -22.65
N LEU A 144 -30.45 12.63 -23.70
CA LEU A 144 -31.88 12.39 -23.93
C LEU A 144 -32.17 10.90 -24.22
N GLU A 145 -31.33 10.26 -25.02
CA GLU A 145 -31.43 8.82 -25.31
C GLU A 145 -31.23 7.97 -24.05
N MET A 146 -30.30 8.35 -23.17
CA MET A 146 -30.10 7.66 -21.90
C MET A 146 -31.31 7.80 -20.96
N ILE A 147 -31.98 8.96 -20.94
CA ILE A 147 -33.24 9.13 -20.19
C ILE A 147 -34.31 8.15 -20.71
N GLU A 148 -34.43 8.01 -22.03
CA GLU A 148 -35.35 7.02 -22.63
C GLU A 148 -34.94 5.57 -22.30
N GLN A 149 -33.65 5.26 -22.25
CA GLN A 149 -33.19 3.92 -21.85
C GLN A 149 -33.57 3.58 -20.40
N PHE A 150 -33.51 4.55 -19.47
CA PHE A 150 -34.04 4.36 -18.11
C PHE A 150 -35.55 4.13 -18.13
N ALA A 151 -36.31 4.91 -18.91
CA ALA A 151 -37.75 4.73 -19.05
C ALA A 151 -38.11 3.34 -19.61
N GLU A 152 -37.35 2.87 -20.59
CA GLU A 152 -37.61 1.60 -21.24
C GLU A 152 -37.22 0.41 -20.35
N ALA A 153 -36.19 0.55 -19.51
CA ALA A 153 -35.91 -0.40 -18.43
C ALA A 153 -37.06 -0.50 -17.40
N VAL A 154 -37.69 0.63 -17.04
CA VAL A 154 -38.87 0.65 -16.16
C VAL A 154 -40.04 -0.09 -16.81
N ARG A 155 -40.29 0.15 -18.10
CA ARG A 155 -41.34 -0.52 -18.86
C ARG A 155 -41.11 -2.04 -18.89
N ARG A 156 -39.87 -2.50 -19.03
CA ARG A 156 -39.50 -3.92 -18.91
C ARG A 156 -39.71 -4.46 -17.50
N ALA A 157 -39.40 -3.69 -16.46
CA ALA A 157 -39.64 -4.11 -15.08
C ALA A 157 -41.14 -4.32 -14.80
N ILE A 158 -41.98 -3.40 -15.30
CA ILE A 158 -43.46 -3.52 -15.23
C ILE A 158 -43.93 -4.78 -15.99
N LYS A 159 -43.49 -4.96 -17.24
CA LYS A 159 -43.84 -6.14 -18.05
C LYS A 159 -43.39 -7.46 -17.42
N ALA A 160 -42.24 -7.47 -16.75
CA ALA A 160 -41.74 -8.63 -16.01
C ALA A 160 -42.58 -8.91 -14.73
N GLY A 161 -43.32 -7.92 -14.23
CA GLY A 161 -44.22 -8.06 -13.09
C GLY A 161 -43.60 -7.71 -11.74
N PHE A 162 -42.50 -6.95 -11.72
CA PHE A 162 -42.00 -6.30 -10.51
C PHE A 162 -43.03 -5.31 -9.96
N ASP A 163 -43.02 -5.10 -8.63
CA ASP A 163 -43.86 -4.11 -7.94
C ASP A 163 -43.23 -2.71 -7.95
N GLY A 164 -41.97 -2.57 -8.37
CA GLY A 164 -41.30 -1.28 -8.47
C GLY A 164 -39.87 -1.34 -8.98
N VAL A 165 -39.25 -0.17 -9.09
CA VAL A 165 -37.83 0.01 -9.36
C VAL A 165 -37.15 0.86 -8.30
N GLU A 166 -35.84 0.66 -8.15
CA GLU A 166 -34.96 1.59 -7.46
C GLU A 166 -33.99 2.23 -8.46
N LEU A 167 -33.99 3.56 -8.57
CA LEU A 167 -33.02 4.29 -9.37
C LEU A 167 -31.68 4.36 -8.62
N HIS A 168 -30.62 3.85 -9.22
CA HIS A 168 -29.30 3.81 -8.59
C HIS A 168 -28.51 5.11 -8.80
N GLY A 169 -28.77 6.10 -7.94
CA GLY A 169 -28.05 7.39 -7.83
C GLY A 169 -26.86 7.38 -6.87
N ALA A 170 -26.19 6.24 -6.70
CA ALA A 170 -25.16 6.05 -5.68
C ALA A 170 -23.94 5.31 -6.24
N ASN A 171 -22.90 5.17 -5.43
CA ASN A 171 -21.71 4.38 -5.70
C ASN A 171 -20.98 4.79 -6.99
N THR A 172 -20.99 6.10 -7.28
CA THR A 172 -20.33 6.74 -8.42
C THR A 172 -20.89 6.33 -9.79
N TYR A 173 -22.10 5.77 -9.88
CA TYR A 173 -22.76 5.42 -11.14
C TYR A 173 -23.44 6.61 -11.84
N LEU A 174 -23.91 6.42 -13.07
CA LEU A 174 -24.20 7.51 -14.02
C LEU A 174 -25.11 8.63 -13.47
N LEU A 175 -26.17 8.28 -12.72
CA LEU A 175 -27.05 9.27 -12.09
C LEU A 175 -26.29 10.17 -11.10
N GLN A 176 -25.44 9.58 -10.25
CA GLN A 176 -24.54 10.33 -9.36
C GLN A 176 -23.52 11.12 -10.17
N GLN A 177 -22.97 10.55 -11.26
CA GLN A 177 -21.94 11.20 -12.07
C GLN A 177 -22.42 12.52 -12.67
N PHE A 178 -23.69 12.62 -13.06
CA PHE A 178 -24.28 13.88 -13.51
C PHE A 178 -24.51 14.88 -12.37
N PHE A 179 -24.81 14.41 -11.16
CA PHE A 179 -25.02 15.31 -10.04
C PHE A 179 -23.72 15.84 -9.41
N SER A 180 -22.68 15.00 -9.39
CA SER A 180 -21.39 15.28 -8.80
C SER A 180 -20.68 16.47 -9.48
N PRO A 181 -20.18 17.46 -8.71
CA PRO A 181 -19.31 18.51 -9.25
C PRO A 181 -17.96 17.97 -9.75
N HIS A 182 -17.52 16.79 -9.28
CA HIS A 182 -16.25 16.21 -9.69
C HIS A 182 -16.31 15.68 -11.12
N SER A 183 -17.29 14.81 -11.39
CA SER A 183 -17.41 14.09 -12.66
C SER A 183 -18.22 14.84 -13.71
N ASN A 184 -19.03 15.84 -13.32
CA ASN A 184 -19.75 16.70 -14.26
C ASN A 184 -19.13 18.10 -14.33
N ARG A 185 -18.26 18.29 -15.33
CA ARG A 185 -17.56 19.56 -15.60
C ARG A 185 -18.20 20.35 -16.75
N ARG A 186 -19.40 19.96 -17.18
CA ARG A 186 -20.12 20.57 -18.29
C ARG A 186 -20.49 22.03 -17.97
N GLN A 187 -20.70 22.82 -19.01
CA GLN A 187 -21.18 24.21 -18.91
C GLN A 187 -22.55 24.42 -19.61
N ASP A 188 -23.16 23.35 -20.09
CA ASP A 188 -24.45 23.37 -20.81
C ASP A 188 -25.64 23.24 -19.85
N THR A 189 -26.81 22.82 -20.36
CA THR A 189 -28.00 22.64 -19.51
C THR A 189 -27.89 21.48 -18.51
N TRP A 190 -26.89 20.60 -18.65
CA TRP A 190 -26.75 19.40 -17.83
C TRP A 190 -25.66 19.53 -16.77
N GLY A 191 -24.96 20.67 -16.67
CA GLY A 191 -23.92 20.87 -15.66
C GLY A 191 -23.59 22.32 -15.35
N GLY A 192 -22.49 22.54 -14.64
CA GLY A 192 -22.05 23.86 -14.17
C GLY A 192 -22.60 24.15 -12.77
N SER A 193 -23.84 24.62 -12.67
CA SER A 193 -24.47 24.89 -11.37
C SER A 193 -25.11 23.64 -10.75
N ARG A 194 -25.32 23.64 -9.44
CA ARG A 194 -25.97 22.53 -8.71
C ARG A 194 -27.36 22.21 -9.26
N GLU A 195 -28.14 23.24 -9.60
CA GLU A 195 -29.47 23.12 -10.18
C GLU A 195 -29.43 22.41 -11.54
N LYS A 196 -28.45 22.75 -12.38
CA LYS A 196 -28.27 22.13 -13.71
C LYS A 196 -27.76 20.70 -13.62
N ARG A 197 -26.86 20.40 -12.67
CA ARG A 197 -26.40 19.03 -12.40
C ARG A 197 -27.52 18.12 -11.89
N ALA A 198 -28.45 18.65 -11.08
CA ALA A 198 -29.63 17.90 -10.62
C ALA A 198 -30.62 17.58 -11.74
N LYS A 199 -30.54 18.25 -12.90
CA LYS A 199 -31.50 18.11 -14.00
C LYS A 199 -31.57 16.68 -14.53
N PHE A 200 -30.43 16.01 -14.73
CA PHE A 200 -30.44 14.66 -15.31
C PHE A 200 -31.19 13.63 -14.43
N PRO A 201 -30.89 13.49 -13.12
CA PRO A 201 -31.71 12.65 -12.23
C PRO A 201 -33.20 13.02 -12.20
N LEU A 202 -33.53 14.32 -12.25
CA LEU A 202 -34.92 14.79 -12.26
C LEU A 202 -35.67 14.42 -13.55
N GLU A 203 -35.02 14.57 -14.72
CA GLU A 203 -35.63 14.17 -15.99
C GLU A 203 -35.78 12.65 -16.11
N VAL A 204 -34.83 11.87 -15.58
CA VAL A 204 -34.99 10.41 -15.46
C VAL A 204 -36.20 10.07 -14.60
N LEU A 205 -36.37 10.70 -13.44
CA LEU A 205 -37.52 10.47 -12.56
C LEU A 205 -38.86 10.84 -13.24
N LYS A 206 -38.91 11.97 -13.97
CA LYS A 206 -40.09 12.36 -14.76
C LYS A 206 -40.42 11.33 -15.84
N ALA A 207 -39.43 10.80 -16.54
CA ALA A 207 -39.63 9.76 -17.55
C ALA A 207 -40.17 8.47 -16.93
N VAL A 208 -39.67 8.08 -15.75
CA VAL A 208 -40.19 6.93 -14.97
C VAL A 208 -41.66 7.14 -14.60
N HIS A 209 -42.04 8.33 -14.15
CA HIS A 209 -43.45 8.66 -13.87
C HIS A 209 -44.33 8.62 -15.11
N ALA A 210 -43.83 9.11 -16.25
CA ALA A 210 -44.56 9.03 -17.53
C ALA A 210 -44.86 7.57 -17.90
N VAL A 211 -43.87 6.67 -17.79
CA VAL A 211 -44.07 5.23 -18.01
C VAL A 211 -45.10 4.65 -17.05
N ARG A 212 -45.06 5.02 -15.76
CA ARG A 212 -46.04 4.56 -14.76
C ARG A 212 -47.48 4.92 -15.14
N GLU A 213 -47.70 6.14 -15.64
CA GLU A 213 -49.00 6.59 -16.11
C GLU A 213 -49.42 5.93 -17.43
N GLU A 214 -48.49 5.78 -18.39
CA GLU A 214 -48.71 5.10 -19.68
C GLU A 214 -49.14 3.65 -19.50
N GLU A 215 -48.43 2.92 -18.64
CA GLU A 215 -48.69 1.51 -18.31
C GLU A 215 -49.85 1.34 -17.31
N LYS A 216 -50.41 2.45 -16.78
CA LYS A 216 -51.54 2.49 -15.82
C LYS A 216 -51.28 1.69 -14.53
N THR A 217 -50.06 1.75 -14.02
CA THR A 217 -49.61 1.02 -12.82
C THR A 217 -49.39 1.97 -11.64
N LYS A 218 -50.48 2.57 -11.15
CA LYS A 218 -50.42 3.61 -10.10
C LYS A 218 -49.74 3.16 -8.80
N ASP A 219 -49.78 1.87 -8.51
CA ASP A 219 -49.16 1.24 -7.34
C ASP A 219 -47.70 0.81 -7.56
N PHE A 220 -47.13 1.09 -8.74
CA PHE A 220 -45.72 0.82 -9.02
C PHE A 220 -44.81 1.74 -8.19
N ILE A 221 -43.92 1.13 -7.41
CA ILE A 221 -43.05 1.79 -6.45
C ILE A 221 -41.83 2.39 -7.15
N ILE A 222 -41.52 3.65 -6.87
CA ILE A 222 -40.32 4.34 -7.38
C ILE A 222 -39.43 4.77 -6.22
N GLY A 223 -38.30 4.08 -6.05
CA GLY A 223 -37.27 4.43 -5.06
C GLY A 223 -36.07 5.15 -5.67
N TYR A 224 -35.32 5.87 -4.82
CA TYR A 224 -34.04 6.46 -5.20
C TYR A 224 -32.95 6.15 -4.17
N ARG A 225 -31.87 5.49 -4.60
CA ARG A 225 -30.70 5.22 -3.75
C ARG A 225 -29.61 6.26 -4.00
N PHE A 226 -29.05 6.84 -2.95
CA PHE A 226 -28.06 7.92 -3.06
C PHE A 226 -26.81 7.65 -2.21
N SER A 227 -25.66 8.15 -2.66
CA SER A 227 -24.48 8.29 -1.80
C SER A 227 -24.60 9.62 -1.08
N PRO A 228 -24.58 9.65 0.27
CA PRO A 228 -24.80 10.90 1.00
C PRO A 228 -23.72 11.94 0.71
N GLU A 229 -22.51 11.47 0.47
CA GLU A 229 -21.32 12.28 0.30
C GLU A 229 -20.36 11.56 -0.66
N GLU A 230 -19.39 12.30 -1.21
CA GLU A 230 -18.37 11.85 -2.14
C GLU A 230 -17.01 12.43 -1.73
N LEU A 231 -15.95 11.61 -1.71
CA LEU A 231 -14.62 11.99 -1.23
C LEU A 231 -13.83 12.83 -2.25
N GLU A 232 -14.20 12.74 -3.53
CA GLU A 232 -13.54 13.50 -4.57
C GLU A 232 -13.68 15.02 -4.36
N GLU A 233 -12.68 15.80 -4.79
CA GLU A 233 -12.73 17.27 -4.71
C GLU A 233 -12.74 17.90 -6.12
N PRO A 234 -13.65 18.86 -6.40
CA PRO A 234 -14.86 19.17 -5.63
C PRO A 234 -15.84 17.99 -5.68
N GLY A 235 -16.48 17.62 -4.57
CA GLY A 235 -17.38 16.47 -4.47
C GLY A 235 -18.78 16.81 -4.01
N ILE A 236 -19.64 15.79 -3.90
CA ILE A 236 -20.94 15.90 -3.26
C ILE A 236 -20.74 16.01 -1.74
N CYS A 237 -21.09 17.16 -1.16
CA CYS A 237 -21.27 17.28 0.28
C CYS A 237 -22.70 16.91 0.69
N PHE A 238 -22.96 16.78 1.99
CA PHE A 238 -24.28 16.34 2.46
C PHE A 238 -25.39 17.35 2.12
N GLU A 239 -25.10 18.65 2.12
CA GLU A 239 -26.03 19.71 1.71
C GLU A 239 -26.45 19.58 0.23
N ASP A 240 -25.53 19.14 -0.64
CA ASP A 240 -25.85 18.86 -2.03
C ASP A 240 -26.79 17.65 -2.16
N SER A 241 -26.55 16.60 -1.38
CA SER A 241 -27.48 15.47 -1.29
C SER A 241 -28.87 15.91 -0.82
N MET A 242 -28.96 16.75 0.21
CA MET A 242 -30.25 17.28 0.67
C MET A 242 -30.93 18.14 -0.39
N TYR A 243 -30.19 18.95 -1.14
CA TYR A 243 -30.73 19.71 -2.27
C TYR A 243 -31.33 18.77 -3.33
N LEU A 244 -30.61 17.71 -3.71
CA LEU A 244 -31.09 16.73 -4.69
C LEU A 244 -32.34 16.00 -4.20
N LEU A 245 -32.31 15.49 -2.96
CA LEU A 245 -33.42 14.71 -2.40
C LEU A 245 -34.69 15.55 -2.25
N ASN A 246 -34.56 16.80 -1.77
CA ASN A 246 -35.67 17.74 -1.72
C ASN A 246 -36.25 18.00 -3.11
N SER A 247 -35.39 18.16 -4.14
CA SER A 247 -35.83 18.37 -5.52
C SER A 247 -36.54 17.14 -6.12
N LEU A 248 -36.05 15.93 -5.83
CA LEU A 248 -36.66 14.69 -6.30
C LEU A 248 -38.02 14.45 -5.63
N ALA A 249 -38.17 14.81 -4.35
CA ALA A 249 -39.42 14.66 -3.62
C ALA A 249 -40.56 15.52 -4.22
N GLU A 250 -40.26 16.70 -4.78
CA GLU A 250 -41.24 17.54 -5.49
C GLU A 250 -41.79 16.88 -6.77
N VAL A 251 -41.00 16.02 -7.41
CA VAL A 251 -41.45 15.23 -8.57
C VAL A 251 -42.25 14.00 -8.13
N GLY A 252 -41.86 13.42 -7.00
CA GLY A 252 -42.54 12.31 -6.34
C GLY A 252 -41.64 11.06 -6.26
N LEU A 253 -41.41 10.59 -5.04
CA LEU A 253 -40.71 9.34 -4.74
C LEU A 253 -41.52 8.56 -3.71
N ASP A 254 -41.42 7.23 -3.76
CA ASP A 254 -42.06 6.36 -2.78
C ASP A 254 -41.13 6.03 -1.60
N TYR A 255 -39.81 6.10 -1.79
CA TYR A 255 -38.82 6.08 -0.71
C TYR A 255 -37.46 6.62 -1.20
N VAL A 256 -36.60 6.99 -0.24
CA VAL A 256 -35.17 7.26 -0.46
C VAL A 256 -34.31 6.30 0.34
N HIS A 257 -33.19 5.85 -0.22
CA HIS A 257 -32.35 4.81 0.37
C HIS A 257 -30.90 5.27 0.48
N PHE A 258 -30.38 5.29 1.71
CA PHE A 258 -28.98 5.56 1.97
C PHE A 258 -28.09 4.47 1.35
N SER A 259 -26.90 4.84 0.87
CA SER A 259 -25.83 3.90 0.55
C SER A 259 -24.66 4.15 1.50
N MET A 260 -24.60 3.37 2.58
CA MET A 260 -23.58 3.50 3.64
C MET A 260 -23.14 2.13 4.16
N SER A 261 -21.93 2.06 4.70
CA SER A 261 -21.39 0.87 5.37
C SER A 261 -21.96 0.66 6.76
N ASP A 262 -22.41 1.75 7.42
CA ASP A 262 -22.97 1.78 8.76
C ASP A 262 -24.16 2.74 8.81
N TYR A 263 -25.24 2.38 9.50
CA TYR A 263 -26.46 3.21 9.58
C TYR A 263 -26.30 4.42 10.52
N LEU A 264 -25.26 4.46 11.37
CA LEU A 264 -24.91 5.61 12.22
C LEU A 264 -23.75 6.44 11.66
N ARG A 265 -23.34 6.18 10.40
CA ARG A 265 -22.21 6.88 9.79
C ARG A 265 -22.35 8.41 9.89
N THR A 266 -21.27 9.05 10.31
CA THR A 266 -21.10 10.50 10.30
C THR A 266 -20.53 10.97 8.94
N SER A 267 -20.10 12.24 8.85
CA SER A 267 -19.55 12.76 7.60
C SER A 267 -18.25 12.05 7.21
N ILE A 268 -18.12 11.68 5.94
CA ILE A 268 -16.85 11.18 5.38
C ILE A 268 -16.00 12.30 4.77
N VAL A 269 -16.57 13.50 4.62
CA VAL A 269 -15.91 14.68 4.04
C VAL A 269 -15.36 15.56 5.16
N ASP A 270 -16.16 15.87 6.19
CA ASP A 270 -15.71 16.54 7.42
C ASP A 270 -15.57 15.52 8.55
N THR A 271 -14.35 15.00 8.73
CA THR A 271 -14.07 13.98 9.75
C THR A 271 -14.18 14.48 11.19
N ASN A 272 -14.29 15.80 11.42
CA ASN A 272 -14.56 16.36 12.75
C ASN A 272 -16.05 16.38 13.08
N ASP A 273 -16.90 16.20 12.07
CA ASP A 273 -18.33 16.18 12.25
C ASP A 273 -18.79 14.81 12.74
N ILE A 274 -19.08 14.76 14.04
CA ILE A 274 -19.53 13.55 14.74
C ILE A 274 -21.05 13.38 14.71
N GLU A 275 -21.81 14.25 14.06
CA GLU A 275 -23.26 14.12 13.98
C GLU A 275 -23.65 13.07 12.94
N PRO A 276 -24.47 12.05 13.30
CA PRO A 276 -24.94 11.05 12.35
C PRO A 276 -25.75 11.68 11.22
N LEU A 277 -25.53 11.24 9.98
CA LEU A 277 -26.17 11.85 8.80
C LEU A 277 -27.70 11.73 8.80
N ILE A 278 -28.26 10.72 9.48
CA ILE A 278 -29.72 10.60 9.66
C ILE A 278 -30.30 11.76 10.48
N SER A 279 -29.56 12.27 11.48
CA SER A 279 -29.97 13.41 12.29
C SER A 279 -30.04 14.67 11.43
N LYS A 280 -29.00 14.90 10.62
CA LYS A 280 -28.95 16.01 9.65
C LYS A 280 -30.02 15.89 8.58
N TYR A 281 -30.29 14.69 8.07
CA TYR A 281 -31.37 14.44 7.11
C TYR A 281 -32.71 14.93 7.66
N HIS A 282 -33.01 14.62 8.93
CA HIS A 282 -34.23 15.09 9.57
C HIS A 282 -34.27 16.60 9.82
N ALA A 283 -33.11 17.23 10.05
CA ALA A 283 -33.02 18.68 10.20
C ALA A 283 -33.20 19.44 8.86
N LEU A 284 -32.77 18.85 7.73
CA LEU A 284 -32.66 19.54 6.44
C LEU A 284 -33.76 19.17 5.41
N LYS A 285 -34.63 18.20 5.71
CA LYS A 285 -35.68 17.76 4.78
C LYS A 285 -36.79 18.80 4.60
N SER A 286 -37.28 18.96 3.36
CA SER A 286 -38.46 19.78 3.03
C SER A 286 -39.75 19.10 3.48
N GLU A 287 -40.88 19.82 3.43
CA GLU A 287 -42.21 19.25 3.71
C GLU A 287 -42.53 18.09 2.77
N SER A 288 -42.23 18.22 1.47
CA SER A 288 -42.41 17.17 0.49
C SER A 288 -41.56 15.95 0.80
N LEU A 289 -40.26 16.13 1.09
CA LEU A 289 -39.37 15.01 1.43
C LEU A 289 -39.75 14.36 2.76
N ALA A 290 -40.33 15.10 3.71
CA ALA A 290 -40.82 14.54 4.97
C ALA A 290 -41.97 13.54 4.80
N THR A 291 -42.66 13.53 3.66
CA THR A 291 -43.68 12.51 3.33
C THR A 291 -43.09 11.23 2.73
N VAL A 292 -41.82 11.24 2.34
CA VAL A 292 -41.15 10.13 1.67
C VAL A 292 -40.39 9.31 2.73
N PRO A 293 -40.70 8.02 2.92
CA PRO A 293 -39.97 7.14 3.82
C PRO A 293 -38.47 7.07 3.51
N VAL A 294 -37.64 7.05 4.55
CA VAL A 294 -36.18 6.90 4.44
C VAL A 294 -35.73 5.50 4.87
N VAL A 295 -34.93 4.85 4.01
CA VAL A 295 -34.37 3.50 4.24
C VAL A 295 -32.93 3.62 4.75
N GLY A 296 -32.67 3.04 5.93
CA GLY A 296 -31.34 2.90 6.52
C GLY A 296 -30.67 1.59 6.13
N VAL A 297 -29.34 1.57 6.00
CA VAL A 297 -28.54 0.40 5.61
C VAL A 297 -27.13 0.49 6.20
N GLY A 298 -26.45 -0.65 6.26
CA GLY A 298 -25.07 -0.77 6.75
C GLY A 298 -25.05 -1.32 8.17
N SER A 299 -24.10 -2.18 8.52
CA SER A 299 -23.94 -2.81 9.86
C SER A 299 -25.16 -3.51 10.52
N ILE A 300 -26.33 -3.62 9.88
CA ILE A 300 -27.50 -4.31 10.45
C ILE A 300 -27.34 -5.84 10.32
N LEU A 301 -27.21 -6.54 11.45
CA LEU A 301 -27.06 -8.00 11.50
C LEU A 301 -28.07 -8.66 12.45
N GLN A 302 -28.28 -8.09 13.63
CA GLN A 302 -29.20 -8.60 14.66
C GLN A 302 -30.52 -7.83 14.66
N LYS A 303 -31.52 -8.37 15.36
CA LYS A 303 -32.80 -7.70 15.61
C LYS A 303 -32.59 -6.32 16.26
N ALA A 304 -31.72 -6.24 17.26
CA ALA A 304 -31.41 -5.02 17.99
C ALA A 304 -30.88 -3.91 17.07
N ASP A 305 -29.98 -4.23 16.14
CA ASP A 305 -29.44 -3.25 15.17
C ASP A 305 -30.57 -2.66 14.28
N ALA A 306 -31.52 -3.51 13.87
CA ALA A 306 -32.66 -3.09 13.07
C ALA A 306 -33.65 -2.23 13.87
N GLU A 307 -33.87 -2.54 15.15
CA GLU A 307 -34.70 -1.76 16.06
C GLU A 307 -34.05 -0.40 16.35
N GLU A 308 -32.75 -0.37 16.65
CA GLU A 308 -31.98 0.85 16.86
C GLU A 308 -32.02 1.77 15.63
N ALA A 309 -31.84 1.20 14.42
CA ALA A 309 -31.96 1.97 13.18
C ALA A 309 -33.34 2.66 13.05
N LEU A 310 -34.43 2.01 13.45
CA LEU A 310 -35.76 2.62 13.45
C LEU A 310 -35.90 3.72 14.52
N GLU A 311 -35.29 3.52 15.69
CA GLU A 311 -35.28 4.47 16.80
C GLU A 311 -34.53 5.76 16.46
N VAL A 312 -33.39 5.67 15.77
CA VAL A 312 -32.56 6.84 15.43
C VAL A 312 -33.11 7.67 14.28
N GLY A 313 -34.11 7.18 13.55
CA GLY A 313 -34.82 8.02 12.57
C GLY A 313 -35.24 7.34 11.26
N TYR A 314 -34.79 6.11 10.98
CA TYR A 314 -35.19 5.44 9.74
C TYR A 314 -36.65 4.96 9.76
N ASP A 315 -37.29 4.94 8.58
CA ASP A 315 -38.65 4.40 8.42
C ASP A 315 -38.65 2.94 7.98
N LEU A 316 -37.62 2.53 7.24
CA LEU A 316 -37.39 1.18 6.74
C LEU A 316 -35.93 0.80 6.96
N VAL A 317 -35.65 -0.50 7.09
CA VAL A 317 -34.30 -1.02 7.29
C VAL A 317 -33.94 -2.01 6.21
N ALA A 318 -32.86 -1.73 5.48
CA ALA A 318 -32.31 -2.60 4.46
C ALA A 318 -31.18 -3.47 5.03
N VAL A 319 -31.29 -4.77 4.85
CA VAL A 319 -30.34 -5.75 5.36
C VAL A 319 -29.60 -6.39 4.19
N ALA A 320 -28.27 -6.41 4.27
CA ALA A 320 -27.39 -7.06 3.29
C ALA A 320 -26.73 -8.30 3.90
N LYS A 321 -25.71 -8.08 4.75
CA LYS A 321 -24.90 -9.14 5.37
C LYS A 321 -25.74 -10.22 6.05
N GLY A 322 -26.78 -9.85 6.79
CA GLY A 322 -27.69 -10.80 7.44
C GLY A 322 -28.27 -11.84 6.48
N PHE A 323 -28.71 -11.42 5.29
CA PHE A 323 -29.26 -12.32 4.27
C PHE A 323 -28.20 -13.18 3.55
N LEU A 324 -26.91 -12.86 3.67
CA LEU A 324 -25.82 -13.67 3.11
C LEU A 324 -25.45 -14.83 4.01
N VAL A 325 -25.59 -14.66 5.33
CA VAL A 325 -25.24 -15.66 6.35
C VAL A 325 -26.45 -16.39 6.94
N GLN A 326 -27.66 -15.87 6.68
CA GLN A 326 -28.94 -16.48 7.04
C GLN A 326 -29.98 -16.12 5.95
N ASN A 327 -30.33 -17.07 5.07
CA ASN A 327 -31.24 -16.80 3.95
C ASN A 327 -32.67 -16.39 4.39
N ASP A 328 -33.16 -16.92 5.50
CA ASP A 328 -34.43 -16.56 6.12
C ASP A 328 -34.26 -15.54 7.26
N TRP A 329 -33.25 -14.65 7.18
CA TRP A 329 -32.89 -13.66 8.22
C TRP A 329 -34.10 -13.01 8.90
N ALA A 330 -35.07 -12.54 8.11
CA ALA A 330 -36.27 -11.92 8.63
C ALA A 330 -37.03 -12.84 9.59
N GLN A 331 -37.24 -14.10 9.19
CA GLN A 331 -37.86 -15.14 10.04
C GLN A 331 -37.05 -15.37 11.31
N ALA A 332 -35.75 -15.60 11.16
CA ALA A 332 -34.86 -15.86 12.28
C ALA A 332 -34.91 -14.74 13.33
N VAL A 333 -34.86 -13.46 12.94
CA VAL A 333 -34.93 -12.36 13.91
C VAL A 333 -36.30 -12.18 14.56
N MET A 334 -37.41 -12.54 13.90
CA MET A 334 -38.73 -12.49 14.56
C MET A 334 -38.91 -13.60 15.58
N GLU A 335 -38.22 -14.73 15.37
CA GLU A 335 -38.17 -15.86 16.31
C GLU A 335 -37.09 -15.66 17.39
N ASP A 336 -36.49 -14.46 17.46
CA ASP A 336 -35.41 -14.09 18.38
C ASP A 336 -34.17 -15.00 18.27
N HIS A 337 -33.94 -15.58 17.09
CA HIS A 337 -32.71 -16.30 16.79
C HIS A 337 -31.54 -15.34 16.56
N LEU A 338 -30.40 -15.67 17.17
CA LEU A 338 -29.14 -14.98 16.91
C LEU A 338 -28.64 -15.31 15.50
N ILE A 339 -28.26 -14.26 14.78
CA ILE A 339 -27.74 -14.38 13.42
C ILE A 339 -26.22 -14.59 13.47
N PRO A 340 -25.66 -15.60 12.78
CA PRO A 340 -24.22 -15.80 12.70
C PRO A 340 -23.51 -14.59 12.10
N ALA A 341 -22.30 -14.27 12.57
CA ALA A 341 -21.50 -13.19 11.99
C ALA A 341 -20.83 -13.56 10.64
N PHE A 342 -20.73 -14.87 10.36
CA PHE A 342 -20.06 -15.49 9.21
C PHE A 342 -20.87 -16.70 8.73
N ALA A 343 -20.75 -17.04 7.45
CA ALA A 343 -21.26 -18.29 6.89
C ALA A 343 -20.26 -19.42 7.13
N ASP A 344 -20.75 -20.63 7.44
CA ASP A 344 -19.89 -21.81 7.48
C ASP A 344 -19.47 -22.24 6.06
N ILE A 345 -18.24 -22.75 5.89
CA ILE A 345 -17.74 -23.21 4.59
C ILE A 345 -18.65 -24.27 3.93
N ASN A 346 -19.36 -25.07 4.73
CA ASN A 346 -20.27 -26.12 4.28
C ASN A 346 -21.71 -25.61 4.06
N ASP A 347 -22.02 -24.37 4.40
CA ASP A 347 -23.38 -23.83 4.37
C ASP A 347 -23.79 -23.24 3.01
N ARG A 348 -22.90 -23.18 2.00
CA ARG A 348 -23.21 -22.55 0.70
C ARG A 348 -24.51 -23.06 0.08
N GLU A 349 -24.68 -24.39 0.02
CA GLU A 349 -25.87 -25.02 -0.58
C GLU A 349 -27.12 -24.76 0.25
N LYS A 350 -26.99 -24.78 1.58
CA LYS A 350 -28.09 -24.49 2.52
C LYS A 350 -28.54 -23.03 2.45
N LEU A 351 -27.60 -22.09 2.36
CA LEU A 351 -27.84 -20.65 2.24
C LEU A 351 -28.26 -20.25 0.81
N VAL A 352 -28.19 -21.19 -0.13
CA VAL A 352 -28.52 -21.03 -1.55
C VAL A 352 -27.77 -19.83 -2.12
N ILE A 353 -26.46 -19.74 -1.85
CA ILE A 353 -25.59 -18.69 -2.36
C ILE A 353 -25.03 -19.13 -3.72
N PRO A 354 -25.24 -18.34 -4.80
CA PRO A 354 -24.62 -18.58 -6.09
C PRO A 354 -23.10 -18.67 -5.99
N THR A 355 -22.49 -19.52 -6.81
CA THR A 355 -21.04 -19.79 -6.72
C THR A 355 -20.17 -18.52 -6.87
N PRO A 356 -20.43 -17.61 -7.83
CA PRO A 356 -19.67 -16.36 -7.95
C PRO A 356 -19.75 -15.48 -6.70
N LEU A 357 -20.96 -15.37 -6.10
CA LEU A 357 -21.16 -14.61 -4.88
C LEU A 357 -20.45 -15.26 -3.68
N TRP A 358 -20.47 -16.59 -3.56
CA TRP A 358 -19.77 -17.30 -2.48
C TRP A 358 -18.26 -17.04 -2.52
N LYS A 359 -17.66 -17.13 -3.71
CA LYS A 359 -16.25 -16.81 -3.90
C LYS A 359 -15.95 -15.35 -3.54
N PHE A 360 -16.81 -14.42 -3.95
CA PHE A 360 -16.67 -13.01 -3.61
C PHE A 360 -16.78 -12.76 -2.08
N MET A 361 -17.71 -13.45 -1.41
CA MET A 361 -17.85 -13.41 0.04
C MET A 361 -16.59 -13.89 0.77
N ASP A 362 -15.93 -14.93 0.26
CA ASP A 362 -14.69 -15.50 0.83
C ASP A 362 -13.48 -14.59 0.53
N ASP A 363 -13.20 -14.34 -0.75
CA ASP A 363 -11.98 -13.67 -1.21
C ASP A 363 -11.94 -12.17 -0.83
N THR A 364 -13.09 -11.50 -0.81
CA THR A 364 -13.15 -10.03 -0.70
C THR A 364 -13.61 -9.54 0.67
N PHE A 365 -14.60 -10.22 1.28
CA PHE A 365 -15.17 -9.81 2.56
C PHE A 365 -14.82 -10.75 3.73
N PHE A 366 -14.13 -11.86 3.47
CA PHE A 366 -13.76 -12.87 4.47
C PHE A 366 -14.97 -13.36 5.30
N LEU A 367 -16.14 -13.44 4.66
CA LEU A 367 -17.42 -13.79 5.29
C LEU A 367 -17.66 -15.30 5.43
N VAL A 368 -16.82 -16.13 4.79
CA VAL A 368 -16.89 -17.59 4.88
C VAL A 368 -15.82 -18.08 5.86
N LYS A 369 -16.21 -18.94 6.81
CA LYS A 369 -15.32 -19.52 7.82
C LYS A 369 -15.59 -21.01 7.94
N ASP A 370 -14.57 -21.82 8.18
CA ASP A 370 -14.78 -23.21 8.61
C ASP A 370 -15.10 -23.19 10.12
N THR A 371 -16.39 -23.23 10.48
CA THR A 371 -16.79 -23.17 11.88
C THR A 371 -16.38 -24.41 12.65
N LEU A 372 -16.21 -25.58 12.01
CA LEU A 372 -15.71 -26.76 12.68
C LEU A 372 -14.21 -26.65 12.93
N ALA A 373 -13.43 -26.10 12.00
CA ALA A 373 -12.03 -25.79 12.24
C ALA A 373 -11.88 -24.70 13.30
N GLU A 374 -12.68 -23.63 13.24
CA GLU A 374 -12.65 -22.56 14.23
C GLU A 374 -13.21 -22.99 15.59
N ALA A 375 -14.21 -23.88 15.65
CA ALA A 375 -14.72 -24.46 16.89
C ALA A 375 -13.76 -25.50 17.46
N LYS A 376 -13.13 -26.35 16.63
CA LYS A 376 -12.03 -27.23 17.07
C LYS A 376 -10.85 -26.42 17.54
N LYS A 377 -10.54 -25.32 16.87
CA LYS A 377 -9.50 -24.38 17.28
C LYS A 377 -9.90 -23.69 18.57
N ALA A 378 -11.13 -23.25 18.74
CA ALA A 378 -11.65 -22.61 19.95
C ALA A 378 -11.80 -23.60 21.12
N GLU A 379 -12.17 -24.86 20.87
CA GLU A 379 -12.27 -25.93 21.86
C GLU A 379 -10.88 -26.45 22.22
N ARG A 380 -9.98 -26.57 21.25
CA ARG A 380 -8.55 -26.78 21.49
C ARG A 380 -8.00 -25.61 22.30
N LEU A 381 -8.28 -24.36 21.94
CA LEU A 381 -7.89 -23.16 22.70
C LEU A 381 -8.50 -23.18 24.10
N LYS A 382 -9.78 -23.50 24.28
CA LYS A 382 -10.46 -23.55 25.58
C LYS A 382 -9.93 -24.69 26.45
N GLY A 383 -9.71 -25.86 25.86
CA GLY A 383 -9.10 -27.02 26.51
C GLY A 383 -7.63 -26.80 26.84
N LEU A 384 -6.90 -26.03 26.02
CA LEU A 384 -5.55 -25.58 26.30
C LEU A 384 -5.56 -24.51 27.42
N MET A 385 -6.49 -23.56 27.39
CA MET A 385 -6.61 -22.50 28.40
C MET A 385 -7.02 -23.03 29.78
N THR A 386 -7.69 -24.18 29.88
CA THR A 386 -8.02 -24.84 31.16
C THR A 386 -6.93 -25.81 31.64
N LYS A 387 -5.95 -26.16 30.81
CA LYS A 387 -4.80 -26.95 31.25
C LYS A 387 -3.91 -26.10 32.14
N PRO A 388 -3.55 -26.57 33.35
CA PRO A 388 -2.54 -25.89 34.15
C PRO A 388 -1.21 -25.92 33.39
N LEU A 389 -0.46 -24.82 33.44
CA LEU A 389 0.93 -24.81 33.00
C LEU A 389 1.75 -25.46 34.10
N GLU A 390 2.29 -26.64 33.81
CA GLU A 390 3.21 -27.36 34.68
C GLU A 390 4.53 -27.51 33.95
N TYR A 391 5.62 -27.11 34.59
CA TYR A 391 6.96 -27.24 34.05
C TYR A 391 7.82 -28.07 35.01
N LYS A 392 8.78 -28.80 34.45
CA LYS A 392 9.91 -29.27 35.24
C LYS A 392 10.79 -28.06 35.56
N ALA A 393 10.78 -27.65 36.83
CA ALA A 393 11.55 -26.51 37.29
C ALA A 393 13.05 -26.67 36.96
N GLY A 394 13.67 -25.60 36.47
CA GLY A 394 15.05 -25.64 36.01
C GLY A 394 15.35 -24.59 34.95
N GLN A 395 16.57 -24.66 34.41
CA GLN A 395 17.05 -23.77 33.36
C GLN A 395 17.31 -24.59 32.10
N TYR A 396 16.75 -24.13 30.99
CA TYR A 396 16.79 -24.80 29.70
C TYR A 396 17.53 -23.91 28.73
N ARG A 397 18.50 -24.49 28.02
CA ARG A 397 19.32 -23.79 27.04
C ARG A 397 18.88 -24.23 25.66
N VAL A 398 18.44 -23.27 24.86
CA VAL A 398 17.92 -23.48 23.52
C VAL A 398 18.60 -22.53 22.56
N MET A 399 18.49 -22.83 21.27
CA MET A 399 19.04 -22.03 20.20
C MET A 399 17.89 -21.72 19.24
N ALA A 400 17.73 -20.44 18.90
CA ALA A 400 16.72 -19.99 17.94
C ALA A 400 17.39 -19.19 16.83
N HIS A 401 16.73 -19.07 15.67
CA HIS A 401 17.25 -18.25 14.59
C HIS A 401 16.85 -16.77 14.78
N GLY A 402 17.84 -15.89 14.87
CA GLY A 402 17.69 -14.44 14.74
C GLY A 402 17.73 -13.99 13.28
N HIS A 403 17.88 -12.68 13.05
CA HIS A 403 17.98 -12.14 11.69
C HIS A 403 19.36 -12.38 11.07
N ASN A 404 20.43 -12.21 11.86
CA ASN A 404 21.82 -12.28 11.40
C ASN A 404 22.58 -13.47 11.97
N SER A 405 22.05 -14.09 13.02
CA SER A 405 22.76 -15.13 13.77
C SER A 405 21.82 -16.08 14.50
N GLU A 406 22.39 -17.13 15.08
CA GLU A 406 21.71 -17.87 16.14
C GLU A 406 21.56 -17.00 17.40
N LEU A 407 20.47 -17.21 18.11
CA LEU A 407 20.11 -16.61 19.40
C LEU A 407 20.19 -17.71 20.48
N PRO A 408 21.34 -17.89 21.14
CA PRO A 408 21.40 -18.72 22.33
C PRO A 408 20.51 -18.13 23.42
N MET A 409 19.59 -18.92 23.94
CA MET A 409 18.64 -18.50 24.97
C MET A 409 18.67 -19.44 26.15
N LYS A 410 18.50 -18.86 27.34
CA LYS A 410 18.34 -19.60 28.58
C LYS A 410 17.04 -19.19 29.24
N VAL A 411 16.10 -20.12 29.29
CA VAL A 411 14.77 -19.91 29.87
C VAL A 411 14.67 -20.65 31.19
N SER A 412 14.28 -19.94 32.24
CA SER A 412 14.13 -20.48 33.59
C SER A 412 12.66 -20.69 33.91
N PHE A 413 12.33 -21.86 34.44
CA PHE A 413 10.96 -22.21 34.85
C PHE A 413 10.90 -22.50 36.35
N SER A 414 9.84 -22.00 36.99
CA SER A 414 9.30 -22.59 38.21
C SER A 414 8.42 -23.80 37.85
N ASP A 415 7.81 -24.45 38.82
CA ASP A 415 6.82 -25.50 38.57
C ASP A 415 5.59 -25.02 37.79
N THR A 416 5.26 -23.72 37.83
CA THR A 416 4.04 -23.18 37.20
C THR A 416 4.23 -21.98 36.27
N ALA A 417 5.44 -21.45 36.11
CA ALA A 417 5.67 -20.22 35.33
C ALA A 417 7.06 -20.15 34.68
N ILE A 418 7.14 -19.46 33.54
CA ILE A 418 8.37 -18.89 32.99
C ILE A 418 8.80 -17.75 33.92
N THR A 419 9.98 -17.85 34.51
CA THR A 419 10.46 -16.89 35.53
C THR A 419 11.55 -15.97 35.03
N ALA A 420 12.32 -16.40 34.03
CA ALA A 420 13.34 -15.58 33.38
C ALA A 420 13.59 -16.08 31.97
N ILE A 421 13.91 -15.15 31.07
CA ILE A 421 14.38 -15.43 29.71
C ILE A 421 15.64 -14.58 29.56
N GLU A 422 16.79 -15.24 29.47
CA GLU A 422 18.09 -14.63 29.21
C GLU A 422 18.44 -14.92 27.75
N ILE A 423 18.67 -13.89 26.95
CA ILE A 423 18.97 -14.01 25.51
C ILE A 423 20.39 -13.50 25.29
N ASP A 424 21.22 -14.32 24.66
CA ASP A 424 22.52 -13.88 24.14
C ASP A 424 22.29 -13.27 22.75
N SER A 425 22.29 -11.94 22.69
CA SER A 425 22.07 -11.16 21.47
C SER A 425 23.36 -10.76 20.76
N ALA A 426 24.53 -11.30 21.17
CA ALA A 426 25.83 -10.84 20.68
C ALA A 426 26.05 -11.02 19.17
N GLY A 427 25.30 -11.92 18.52
CA GLY A 427 25.34 -12.14 17.07
C GLY A 427 24.34 -11.29 16.27
N GLU A 428 23.39 -10.63 16.93
CA GLU A 428 22.43 -9.74 16.25
C GLU A 428 22.98 -8.33 16.15
N SER A 429 22.45 -7.54 15.21
CA SER A 429 22.87 -6.16 15.07
C SER A 429 22.46 -5.34 16.29
N ALA A 430 23.45 -4.90 17.07
CA ALA A 430 23.27 -4.02 18.21
C ALA A 430 22.43 -2.79 17.83
N GLY A 431 21.42 -2.44 18.61
CA GLY A 431 20.53 -1.30 18.39
C GLY A 431 19.41 -1.51 17.38
N LEU A 432 19.39 -2.60 16.60
CA LEU A 432 18.29 -2.91 15.66
C LEU A 432 17.20 -3.77 16.31
N SER A 433 17.59 -4.67 17.21
CA SER A 433 16.70 -5.65 17.85
C SER A 433 16.64 -5.54 19.37
N ASP A 434 17.27 -4.52 19.96
CA ASP A 434 17.37 -4.39 21.42
C ASP A 434 15.99 -4.38 22.10
N LEU A 435 15.03 -3.67 21.49
CA LEU A 435 13.64 -3.64 21.94
C LEU A 435 12.94 -5.01 21.89
N VAL A 436 13.35 -5.91 20.99
CA VAL A 436 12.87 -7.30 20.98
C VAL A 436 13.31 -8.00 22.27
N PHE A 437 14.58 -7.85 22.65
CA PHE A 437 15.17 -8.52 23.81
C PHE A 437 14.74 -7.91 25.15
N GLU A 438 14.27 -6.66 25.16
CA GLU A 438 13.73 -6.02 26.36
C GLU A 438 12.21 -6.24 26.52
N LYS A 439 11.43 -5.95 25.46
CA LYS A 439 9.96 -5.91 25.53
C LYS A 439 9.36 -7.31 25.50
N MET A 440 9.82 -8.20 24.62
CA MET A 440 9.18 -9.50 24.43
C MET A 440 9.41 -10.45 25.60
N PRO A 441 10.64 -10.65 26.13
CA PRO A 441 10.84 -11.43 27.35
C PRO A 441 9.96 -10.98 28.50
N LYS A 442 9.86 -9.66 28.70
CA LYS A 442 8.99 -9.08 29.74
C LYS A 442 7.52 -9.40 29.49
N GLN A 443 7.01 -9.21 28.27
CA GLN A 443 5.62 -9.55 27.97
C GLN A 443 5.34 -11.05 28.12
N ILE A 444 6.26 -11.91 27.69
CA ILE A 444 6.13 -13.35 27.83
C ILE A 444 6.11 -13.76 29.30
N ILE A 445 6.95 -13.15 30.15
CA ILE A 445 6.99 -13.42 31.59
C ILE A 445 5.78 -12.82 32.31
N ASP A 446 5.46 -11.55 32.10
CA ASP A 446 4.39 -10.85 32.82
C ASP A 446 3.01 -11.44 32.51
N PHE A 447 2.78 -11.83 31.25
CA PHE A 447 1.49 -12.36 30.79
C PHE A 447 1.49 -13.88 30.64
N GLN A 448 2.64 -14.55 30.83
CA GLN A 448 2.80 -15.98 30.64
C GLN A 448 2.16 -16.43 29.32
N THR A 449 2.57 -15.79 28.21
CA THR A 449 1.99 -15.96 26.86
C THR A 449 3.07 -15.87 25.79
N LEU A 450 2.92 -16.65 24.72
CA LEU A 450 3.74 -16.52 23.50
C LEU A 450 3.03 -15.70 22.41
N ASN A 451 1.79 -15.28 22.66
CA ASN A 451 1.00 -14.42 21.78
C ASN A 451 1.32 -12.94 22.06
N VAL A 452 2.49 -12.50 21.60
CA VAL A 452 3.04 -11.15 21.79
C VAL A 452 3.26 -10.46 20.44
N ASP A 453 3.24 -9.13 20.41
CA ASP A 453 3.48 -8.37 19.17
C ASP A 453 4.94 -8.44 18.73
N ALA A 454 5.14 -8.65 17.43
CA ALA A 454 6.45 -8.42 16.82
C ALA A 454 6.81 -6.93 16.88
N VAL A 455 8.08 -6.64 17.14
CA VAL A 455 8.58 -5.26 17.13
C VAL A 455 8.74 -4.80 15.68
N SER A 456 8.08 -3.69 15.33
CA SER A 456 8.19 -3.07 14.00
C SER A 456 9.67 -2.80 13.64
N GLY A 457 10.09 -3.32 12.49
CA GLY A 457 11.47 -3.25 11.99
C GLY A 457 12.39 -4.40 12.42
N ALA A 458 11.96 -5.29 13.32
CA ALA A 458 12.74 -6.43 13.83
C ALA A 458 11.91 -7.73 13.86
N SER A 459 11.10 -7.97 12.83
CA SER A 459 10.13 -9.08 12.78
C SER A 459 10.78 -10.46 12.84
N SER A 460 11.89 -10.68 12.12
CA SER A 460 12.60 -11.96 12.11
C SER A 460 13.17 -12.29 13.49
N THR A 461 13.84 -11.33 14.13
CA THR A 461 14.38 -11.49 15.49
C THR A 461 13.27 -11.66 16.53
N SER A 462 12.14 -10.94 16.37
CA SER A 462 10.95 -11.13 17.21
C SER A 462 10.42 -12.57 17.16
N GLN A 463 10.35 -13.13 15.95
CA GLN A 463 9.92 -14.51 15.76
C GLN A 463 10.93 -15.49 16.37
N GLY A 464 12.23 -15.24 16.23
CA GLY A 464 13.30 -16.01 16.86
C GLY A 464 13.15 -16.13 18.38
N VAL A 465 12.82 -15.04 19.08
CA VAL A 465 12.56 -15.07 20.53
C VAL A 465 11.34 -15.94 20.87
N ILE A 466 10.25 -15.83 20.12
CA ILE A 466 9.05 -16.65 20.32
C ILE A 466 9.37 -18.14 20.13
N ASP A 467 10.13 -18.47 19.09
CA ASP A 467 10.49 -19.84 18.75
C ASP A 467 11.48 -20.43 19.77
N GLY A 468 12.44 -19.65 20.24
CA GLY A 468 13.36 -20.06 21.29
C GLY A 468 12.64 -20.36 22.60
N VAL A 469 11.77 -19.46 23.08
CA VAL A 469 10.97 -19.76 24.28
C VAL A 469 10.05 -20.95 24.04
N SER A 470 9.47 -21.10 22.84
CA SER A 470 8.67 -22.28 22.48
C SER A 470 9.47 -23.58 22.62
N ALA A 471 10.72 -23.61 22.15
CA ALA A 471 11.60 -24.77 22.28
C ALA A 471 11.92 -25.09 23.75
N ALA A 472 12.18 -24.07 24.57
CA ALA A 472 12.46 -24.29 26.00
C ALA A 472 11.24 -24.81 26.76
N VAL A 473 10.05 -24.30 26.44
CA VAL A 473 8.76 -24.78 26.97
C VAL A 473 8.52 -26.24 26.56
N LEU A 474 8.84 -26.58 25.31
CA LEU A 474 8.73 -27.94 24.80
C LEU A 474 9.62 -28.92 25.59
N GLU A 475 10.85 -28.53 25.94
CA GLU A 475 11.75 -29.33 26.77
C GLU A 475 11.34 -29.40 28.25
N ALA A 476 10.81 -28.29 28.79
CA ALA A 476 10.45 -28.19 30.20
C ALA A 476 9.11 -28.87 30.54
N SER A 477 8.20 -29.01 29.58
CA SER A 477 6.86 -29.55 29.79
C SER A 477 6.39 -30.44 28.64
N GLY A 478 6.37 -29.89 27.42
CA GLY A 478 5.88 -30.59 26.23
C GLY A 478 5.06 -29.69 25.31
N GLN A 479 4.63 -30.24 24.17
CA GLN A 479 3.94 -29.48 23.12
C GLN A 479 2.63 -28.85 23.59
N ASP A 480 1.92 -29.51 24.51
CA ASP A 480 0.69 -28.97 25.10
C ASP A 480 0.93 -27.61 25.75
N ALA A 481 1.99 -27.44 26.55
CA ALA A 481 2.29 -26.17 27.21
C ALA A 481 2.66 -25.05 26.21
N VAL A 482 3.36 -25.39 25.12
CA VAL A 482 3.64 -24.45 24.02
C VAL A 482 2.34 -23.96 23.41
N ASP A 483 1.43 -24.90 23.11
CA ASP A 483 0.13 -24.60 22.53
C ASP A 483 -0.73 -23.75 23.49
N VAL A 484 -0.71 -24.04 24.81
CA VAL A 484 -1.37 -23.21 25.83
C VAL A 484 -0.86 -21.77 25.80
N LEU A 485 0.47 -21.59 25.79
CA LEU A 485 1.08 -20.27 25.80
C LEU A 485 0.79 -19.48 24.52
N LYS A 486 0.79 -20.13 23.35
CA LYS A 486 0.41 -19.49 22.06
C LYS A 486 -1.08 -19.15 21.98
N ALA A 487 -1.92 -19.93 22.66
CA ALA A 487 -3.37 -19.75 22.69
C ALA A 487 -3.83 -18.66 23.67
N ARG A 488 -3.00 -18.24 24.63
CA ARG A 488 -3.37 -17.23 25.60
C ARG A 488 -3.64 -15.87 24.90
N PRO A 489 -4.60 -15.09 25.42
CA PRO A 489 -4.93 -13.81 24.83
C PRO A 489 -3.70 -12.90 24.83
N LYS A 490 -3.56 -12.17 23.74
CA LYS A 490 -2.55 -11.13 23.62
C LYS A 490 -2.77 -10.08 24.73
N PRO A 491 -1.71 -9.48 25.29
CA PRO A 491 -1.86 -8.39 26.23
C PRO A 491 -2.75 -7.29 25.63
N THR A 492 -3.84 -6.93 26.31
CA THR A 492 -4.72 -5.86 25.84
C THR A 492 -4.00 -4.53 26.02
N VAL A 493 -3.45 -3.98 24.94
CA VAL A 493 -2.83 -2.65 24.96
C VAL A 493 -3.96 -1.63 24.89
N VAL A 494 -4.28 -1.02 26.03
CA VAL A 494 -5.11 0.18 26.06
C VAL A 494 -4.29 1.29 25.43
N ARG A 495 -4.70 1.76 24.25
CA ARG A 495 -4.05 2.89 23.60
C ARG A 495 -4.31 4.15 24.41
N SER A 496 -3.25 4.90 24.67
CA SER A 496 -3.33 6.18 25.35
C SER A 496 -4.12 7.17 24.49
N THR A 497 -4.90 8.04 25.14
CA THR A 497 -5.54 9.22 24.55
C THR A 497 -4.84 10.51 24.99
N GLU A 498 -3.71 10.39 25.67
CA GLU A 498 -2.92 11.51 26.15
C GLU A 498 -2.37 12.32 24.97
N VAL A 499 -2.54 13.65 25.05
CA VAL A 499 -1.94 14.61 24.13
C VAL A 499 -0.94 15.45 24.92
N ILE A 500 0.34 15.41 24.52
CA ILE A 500 1.38 16.29 25.05
C ILE A 500 1.55 17.47 24.09
N GLU A 501 1.49 18.67 24.65
CA GLU A 501 1.88 19.90 23.96
C GLU A 501 3.35 20.20 24.28
N GLU A 502 4.18 20.34 23.25
CA GLU A 502 5.63 20.54 23.39
C GLU A 502 6.09 21.73 22.54
N GLU A 503 7.15 22.39 22.98
CA GLU A 503 7.82 23.45 22.24
C GLU A 503 9.32 23.13 22.14
N THR A 504 9.85 23.22 20.92
CA THR A 504 11.26 23.00 20.63
C THR A 504 11.74 24.03 19.61
N ASP A 505 13.06 24.21 19.44
CA ASP A 505 13.55 25.10 18.38
C ASP A 505 13.39 24.40 17.02
N VAL A 506 13.79 23.13 16.96
CA VAL A 506 13.77 22.32 15.74
C VAL A 506 13.19 20.95 15.99
N VAL A 507 12.28 20.53 15.12
CA VAL A 507 11.86 19.13 15.05
C VAL A 507 12.36 18.49 13.75
N VAL A 508 13.06 17.37 13.88
CA VAL A 508 13.64 16.60 12.78
C VAL A 508 12.84 15.32 12.60
N VAL A 509 12.37 15.06 11.37
CA VAL A 509 11.44 13.97 11.08
C VAL A 509 12.12 12.85 10.28
N GLY A 510 12.41 11.74 10.96
CA GLY A 510 13.08 10.56 10.42
C GLY A 510 14.54 10.46 10.86
N GLY A 511 14.90 9.37 11.52
CA GLY A 511 16.23 9.09 12.08
C GLY A 511 17.20 8.43 11.10
N GLY A 512 17.12 8.75 9.81
CA GLY A 512 18.13 8.34 8.82
C GLY A 512 19.40 9.20 8.87
N ALA A 513 20.35 8.98 7.94
CA ALA A 513 21.60 9.74 7.89
C ALA A 513 21.40 11.27 7.88
N ALA A 514 20.45 11.76 7.09
CA ALA A 514 20.13 13.19 7.03
C ALA A 514 19.55 13.73 8.34
N GLY A 515 18.65 12.98 8.98
CA GLY A 515 18.04 13.40 10.24
C GLY A 515 19.02 13.40 11.39
N ILE A 516 19.89 12.39 11.46
CA ILE A 516 20.96 12.31 12.44
C ILE A 516 21.93 13.48 12.26
N ALA A 517 22.38 13.75 11.04
CA ALA A 517 23.27 14.87 10.76
C ALA A 517 22.61 16.22 11.12
N ALA A 518 21.34 16.41 10.76
CA ALA A 518 20.59 17.61 11.09
C ALA A 518 20.42 17.80 12.60
N ALA A 519 20.00 16.76 13.33
CA ALA A 519 19.76 16.85 14.76
C ALA A 519 21.05 17.06 15.56
N LEU A 520 22.11 16.32 15.26
CA LEU A 520 23.40 16.48 15.94
C LEU A 520 24.06 17.82 15.63
N ARG A 521 23.89 18.34 14.40
CA ARG A 521 24.39 19.67 14.05
C ARG A 521 23.59 20.77 14.73
N ALA A 522 22.27 20.66 14.79
CA ALA A 522 21.42 21.61 15.50
C ALA A 522 21.72 21.64 17.01
N ASP A 523 21.94 20.47 17.62
CA ASP A 523 22.39 20.33 19.03
C ASP A 523 23.77 20.97 19.24
N GLU A 524 24.72 20.74 18.33
CA GLU A 524 26.04 21.37 18.37
C GLU A 524 25.97 22.91 18.29
N LEU A 525 25.00 23.43 17.54
CA LEU A 525 24.72 24.87 17.42
C LEU A 525 23.93 25.44 18.62
N GLY A 526 23.58 24.60 19.60
CA GLY A 526 22.94 25.00 20.85
C GLY A 526 21.42 25.14 20.79
N LEU A 527 20.76 24.54 19.79
CA LEU A 527 19.31 24.52 19.69
C LEU A 527 18.70 23.41 20.56
N ASN A 528 17.48 23.62 21.03
CA ASN A 528 16.66 22.52 21.54
C ASN A 528 16.10 21.71 20.36
N VAL A 529 16.37 20.41 20.33
CA VAL A 529 16.06 19.55 19.18
C VAL A 529 15.24 18.34 19.62
N THR A 530 14.16 18.09 18.89
CA THR A 530 13.41 16.83 18.97
C THR A 530 13.57 16.05 17.66
N LEU A 531 14.12 14.84 17.71
CA LEU A 531 14.15 13.93 16.56
C LEU A 531 13.08 12.85 16.74
N ILE A 532 12.22 12.68 15.74
CA ILE A 532 11.17 11.66 15.75
C ILE A 532 11.45 10.58 14.70
N GLU A 533 11.27 9.31 15.10
CA GLU A 533 11.48 8.14 14.25
C GLU A 533 10.35 7.14 14.49
N LYS A 534 9.73 6.67 13.40
CA LYS A 534 8.61 5.73 13.46
C LYS A 534 9.07 4.31 13.79
N LEU A 535 10.32 3.99 13.51
CA LEU A 535 10.92 2.70 13.83
C LEU A 535 11.40 2.66 15.29
N SER A 536 11.72 1.45 15.74
CA SER A 536 12.29 1.16 17.05
C SER A 536 13.77 1.56 17.17
N PHE A 537 14.38 2.08 16.11
CA PHE A 537 15.80 2.41 16.05
C PHE A 537 16.04 3.53 15.03
N ILE A 538 17.18 4.21 15.18
CA ILE A 538 17.71 5.16 14.18
C ILE A 538 18.76 4.49 13.29
N GLY A 539 18.99 5.08 12.13
CA GLY A 539 19.96 4.65 11.13
C GLY A 539 19.38 4.43 9.74
N GLY A 540 18.05 4.40 9.58
CA GLY A 540 17.35 4.37 8.28
C GLY A 540 17.95 3.44 7.20
N ALA A 541 17.88 3.87 5.94
CA ALA A 541 18.38 3.08 4.80
C ALA A 541 19.91 2.91 4.76
N ILE A 542 20.68 3.84 5.36
CA ILE A 542 22.14 3.74 5.36
C ILE A 542 22.63 2.51 6.16
N SER A 543 21.86 2.08 7.16
CA SER A 543 22.17 0.92 8.01
C SER A 543 22.16 -0.42 7.26
N VAL A 544 21.49 -0.46 6.10
CA VAL A 544 21.39 -1.65 5.23
C VAL A 544 22.02 -1.40 3.86
N SER A 545 22.78 -0.31 3.72
CA SER A 545 23.51 0.01 2.50
C SER A 545 24.87 -0.71 2.45
N GLY A 546 25.49 -0.75 1.27
CA GLY A 546 26.87 -1.23 1.10
C GLY A 546 27.94 -0.43 1.86
N GLY A 547 27.57 0.68 2.51
CA GLY A 547 28.43 1.35 3.48
C GLY A 547 29.45 2.33 2.90
N ASN A 548 29.17 2.95 1.76
CA ASN A 548 30.10 3.86 1.09
C ASN A 548 29.62 5.32 1.09
N GLN A 549 30.56 6.26 0.97
CA GLN A 549 30.30 7.69 0.88
C GLN A 549 31.24 8.37 -0.11
N VAL A 550 30.69 9.19 -0.99
CA VAL A 550 31.50 10.08 -1.83
C VAL A 550 32.04 11.25 -1.02
N VAL A 551 33.27 11.67 -1.35
CA VAL A 551 33.96 12.80 -0.72
C VAL A 551 34.65 13.68 -1.77
N MET A 552 34.79 14.97 -1.51
CA MET A 552 35.56 15.87 -2.36
C MET A 552 36.20 16.93 -1.46
N GLY A 553 37.53 17.06 -1.52
CA GLY A 553 38.28 18.13 -0.88
C GLY A 553 38.55 17.96 0.62
N SER A 554 38.08 16.85 1.21
CA SER A 554 38.29 16.55 2.64
C SER A 554 39.75 16.30 2.99
N ARG A 555 40.06 16.38 4.29
CA ARG A 555 41.37 15.96 4.81
C ARG A 555 41.58 14.46 4.58
N LEU A 556 40.57 13.63 4.83
CA LEU A 556 40.66 12.17 4.66
C LEU A 556 40.98 11.75 3.22
N GLN A 557 40.39 12.40 2.21
CA GLN A 557 40.69 12.11 0.79
C GLN A 557 42.16 12.44 0.45
N LYS A 558 42.68 13.54 0.99
CA LYS A 558 44.08 13.95 0.79
C LYS A 558 45.07 13.02 1.47
N GLU A 559 44.71 12.49 2.65
CA GLU A 559 45.52 11.51 3.38
C GLU A 559 45.67 10.19 2.60
N GLU A 560 44.67 9.82 1.79
CA GLU A 560 44.72 8.68 0.85
C GLU A 560 45.42 8.99 -0.49
N GLY A 561 45.99 10.19 -0.63
CA GLY A 561 46.88 10.55 -1.74
C GLY A 561 46.22 11.31 -2.90
N VAL A 562 44.92 11.58 -2.84
CA VAL A 562 44.21 12.38 -3.86
C VAL A 562 44.20 13.86 -3.44
N ILE A 563 45.11 14.64 -4.03
CA ILE A 563 45.30 16.06 -3.70
C ILE A 563 44.90 17.02 -4.83
N ASP A 564 44.49 16.49 -5.98
CA ASP A 564 44.20 17.24 -7.20
C ASP A 564 42.75 17.06 -7.70
N ASP A 565 41.85 16.56 -6.85
CA ASP A 565 40.39 16.57 -7.08
C ASP A 565 39.80 17.95 -6.74
N THR A 566 38.70 18.34 -7.39
CA THR A 566 38.09 19.68 -7.25
C THR A 566 36.56 19.60 -7.27
N PRO A 567 35.84 20.58 -6.68
CA PRO A 567 34.38 20.63 -6.75
C PRO A 567 33.88 20.62 -8.20
N GLU A 568 34.57 21.33 -9.11
CA GLU A 568 34.21 21.40 -10.52
C GLU A 568 34.30 20.03 -11.22
N LEU A 569 35.34 19.24 -10.92
CA LEU A 569 35.47 17.89 -11.47
C LEU A 569 34.35 16.96 -10.97
N MET A 570 34.03 17.02 -9.67
CA MET A 570 32.91 16.25 -9.11
C MET A 570 31.58 16.68 -9.72
N TYR A 571 31.36 17.99 -9.86
CA TYR A 571 30.14 18.56 -10.46
C TYR A 571 29.95 18.05 -11.89
N GLU A 572 30.98 18.13 -12.73
CA GLU A 572 30.94 17.64 -14.11
C GLU A 572 30.69 16.12 -14.17
N ASP A 573 31.33 15.32 -13.32
CA ASP A 573 31.13 13.86 -13.28
C ASP A 573 29.67 13.51 -12.91
N PHE A 574 29.11 14.23 -11.94
CA PHE A 574 27.75 13.97 -11.45
C PHE A 574 26.67 14.52 -12.38
N MET A 575 26.94 15.62 -13.09
CA MET A 575 26.07 16.13 -14.16
C MET A 575 25.93 15.11 -15.28
N GLU A 576 27.05 14.50 -15.71
CA GLU A 576 27.03 13.47 -16.73
C GLU A 576 26.26 12.23 -16.23
N ASN A 577 26.60 11.72 -15.04
CA ASN A 577 25.92 10.56 -14.46
C ASN A 577 24.41 10.79 -14.29
N GLY A 578 23.99 11.99 -13.88
CA GLY A 578 22.59 12.35 -13.68
C GLY A 578 21.83 12.70 -14.96
N ASN A 579 22.39 12.41 -16.14
CA ASN A 579 21.83 12.73 -17.46
C ASN A 579 21.49 14.21 -17.64
N HIS A 580 22.28 15.09 -17.04
CA HIS A 580 22.08 16.54 -17.03
C HIS A 580 20.69 16.96 -16.50
N LYS A 581 20.02 16.11 -15.70
CA LYS A 581 18.77 16.45 -15.00
C LYS A 581 18.99 16.91 -13.56
N ASN A 582 20.24 16.95 -13.11
CA ASN A 582 20.58 17.48 -11.80
C ASN A 582 20.16 18.95 -11.70
N ILE A 583 19.87 19.41 -10.49
CA ILE A 583 19.67 20.82 -10.19
C ILE A 583 21.05 21.43 -9.93
N PRO A 584 21.56 22.31 -10.82
CA PRO A 584 22.91 22.84 -10.74
C PRO A 584 23.28 23.40 -9.36
N GLU A 585 22.35 24.15 -8.76
CA GLU A 585 22.56 24.81 -7.47
C GLU A 585 22.71 23.78 -6.33
N LEU A 586 21.91 22.71 -6.33
CA LEU A 586 22.00 21.66 -5.31
C LEU A 586 23.23 20.78 -5.49
N LEU A 587 23.62 20.51 -6.75
CA LEU A 587 24.81 19.73 -7.03
C LEU A 587 26.09 20.51 -6.69
N ALA A 588 26.14 21.81 -7.01
CA ALA A 588 27.22 22.68 -6.58
C ALA A 588 27.30 22.75 -5.05
N LEU A 589 26.15 22.91 -4.37
CA LEU A 589 26.07 22.89 -2.91
C LEU A 589 26.66 21.60 -2.32
N LEU A 590 26.34 20.43 -2.89
CA LEU A 590 26.94 19.16 -2.47
C LEU A 590 28.45 19.15 -2.71
N ALA A 591 28.88 19.44 -3.94
CA ALA A 591 30.28 19.40 -4.32
C ALA A 591 31.11 20.29 -3.38
N GLU A 592 30.72 21.55 -3.16
CA GLU A 592 31.48 22.50 -2.34
C GLU A 592 31.55 22.14 -0.85
N ASN A 593 30.59 21.37 -0.33
CA ASN A 593 30.45 21.14 1.11
C ASN A 593 30.73 19.71 1.57
N VAL A 594 30.70 18.73 0.67
CA VAL A 594 30.81 17.31 1.04
C VAL A 594 32.10 17.00 1.79
N GLY A 595 33.23 17.60 1.42
CA GLY A 595 34.50 17.35 2.09
C GLY A 595 34.50 17.75 3.56
N GLN A 596 34.01 18.95 3.85
CA GLN A 596 33.90 19.46 5.22
C GLN A 596 32.84 18.70 6.03
N ALA A 597 31.75 18.28 5.37
CA ALA A 597 30.74 17.43 6.00
C ALA A 597 31.33 16.07 6.37
N THR A 598 32.11 15.43 5.50
CA THR A 598 32.80 14.16 5.78
C THR A 598 33.79 14.29 6.93
N ASP A 599 34.64 15.33 6.93
CA ASP A 599 35.57 15.57 8.04
C ASP A 599 34.81 15.81 9.37
N TRP A 600 33.69 16.52 9.34
CA TRP A 600 32.83 16.71 10.52
C TRP A 600 32.16 15.40 10.98
N VAL A 601 31.67 14.57 10.05
CA VAL A 601 31.11 13.24 10.37
C VAL A 601 32.19 12.37 11.03
N HIS A 602 33.43 12.43 10.58
CA HIS A 602 34.55 11.74 11.21
C HIS A 602 34.89 12.31 12.60
N ASP A 603 35.14 13.62 12.69
CA ASP A 603 35.74 14.25 13.87
C ASP A 603 34.70 14.48 14.99
N TYR A 604 33.46 14.85 14.65
CA TYR A 604 32.41 15.19 15.62
C TYR A 604 31.48 14.01 15.94
N ILE A 605 31.01 13.31 14.90
CA ILE A 605 30.12 12.15 15.08
C ILE A 605 30.91 10.91 15.47
N GLY A 606 32.15 10.77 14.97
CA GLY A 606 33.07 9.69 15.30
C GLY A 606 33.11 8.55 14.27
N VAL A 607 32.44 8.69 13.12
CA VAL A 607 32.37 7.64 12.10
C VAL A 607 33.77 7.35 11.55
N GLN A 608 34.15 6.08 11.54
CA GLN A 608 35.43 5.62 11.02
C GLN A 608 35.29 5.13 9.58
N TYR A 609 36.36 5.32 8.81
CA TYR A 609 36.46 4.91 7.42
C TYR A 609 37.65 3.94 7.26
N ASP A 610 37.48 2.97 6.36
CA ASP A 610 38.56 2.06 6.00
C ASP A 610 39.62 2.79 5.15
N LYS A 611 40.85 2.26 5.15
CA LYS A 611 41.95 2.83 4.36
C LYS A 611 41.78 2.53 2.88
N GLY A 612 42.19 3.48 2.06
CA GLY A 612 42.09 3.41 0.60
C GLY A 612 40.76 3.95 0.08
N LEU A 613 40.79 4.45 -1.16
CA LEU A 613 39.62 4.89 -1.90
C LEU A 613 39.19 3.83 -2.90
N HIS A 614 37.89 3.67 -3.11
CA HIS A 614 37.40 2.78 -4.17
C HIS A 614 37.68 3.38 -5.56
N ILE A 615 38.21 2.53 -6.45
CA ILE A 615 38.47 2.87 -7.85
C ILE A 615 37.23 2.50 -8.67
N LEU A 616 36.50 3.52 -9.10
CA LEU A 616 35.22 3.39 -9.80
C LEU A 616 35.28 4.12 -11.15
N ALA A 617 34.64 3.55 -12.18
CA ALA A 617 34.63 4.11 -13.54
C ALA A 617 33.79 5.39 -13.63
N GLU A 618 32.88 5.58 -12.67
CA GLU A 618 32.01 6.73 -12.50
C GLU A 618 32.78 8.04 -12.22
N TYR A 619 34.08 8.00 -11.88
CA TYR A 619 34.84 9.17 -11.44
C TYR A 619 36.16 9.36 -12.20
N ARG A 620 36.51 10.62 -12.50
CA ARG A 620 37.86 10.97 -12.97
C ARG A 620 38.92 10.94 -11.87
N LYS A 621 38.49 10.99 -10.60
CA LYS A 621 39.34 10.96 -9.41
C LYS A 621 38.75 10.03 -8.37
N ASP A 622 39.60 9.25 -7.69
CA ASP A 622 39.15 8.37 -6.62
C ASP A 622 38.56 9.20 -5.47
N ARG A 623 37.32 8.88 -5.09
CA ARG A 623 36.54 9.76 -4.21
C ARG A 623 35.44 9.07 -3.41
N GLU A 624 35.54 7.76 -3.23
CA GLU A 624 34.60 6.98 -2.42
C GLU A 624 35.33 6.32 -1.25
N LEU A 625 34.88 6.65 -0.04
CA LEU A 625 35.32 6.05 1.21
C LEU A 625 34.32 4.96 1.63
N ALA A 626 34.83 3.88 2.22
CA ALA A 626 34.02 2.87 2.89
C ALA A 626 33.96 3.15 4.39
N TYR A 627 32.78 3.09 5.01
CA TYR A 627 32.67 3.08 6.47
C TYR A 627 33.28 1.79 7.01
N SER A 628 34.01 1.89 8.10
CA SER A 628 34.51 0.69 8.77
C SER A 628 33.36 -0.17 9.26
N HIS A 629 33.35 -1.45 8.87
CA HIS A 629 32.23 -2.39 9.08
C HIS A 629 30.92 -2.00 8.35
N GLY A 630 31.04 -1.28 7.23
CA GLY A 630 29.93 -0.96 6.33
C GLY A 630 28.85 -0.09 6.97
N GLY A 631 27.62 -0.17 6.43
CA GLY A 631 26.47 0.59 6.93
C GLY A 631 26.14 0.31 8.39
N HIS A 632 26.46 -0.90 8.88
CA HIS A 632 26.28 -1.28 10.29
C HIS A 632 27.25 -0.53 11.22
N GLY A 633 28.53 -0.41 10.86
CA GLY A 633 29.49 0.34 11.66
C GLY A 633 29.17 1.83 11.73
N PHE A 634 28.64 2.41 10.64
CA PHE A 634 28.06 3.74 10.66
C PHE A 634 26.91 3.83 11.68
N ALA A 635 25.93 2.92 11.58
CA ALA A 635 24.73 2.92 12.43
C ALA A 635 25.06 2.80 13.93
N ASP A 636 26.02 1.95 14.29
CA ASP A 636 26.48 1.78 15.68
C ASP A 636 27.10 3.07 16.24
N THR A 637 27.97 3.69 15.46
CA THR A 637 28.66 4.93 15.84
C THR A 637 27.66 6.07 16.06
N VAL A 638 26.72 6.26 15.14
CA VAL A 638 25.74 7.35 15.25
C VAL A 638 24.76 7.15 16.40
N ARG A 639 24.39 5.90 16.72
CA ARG A 639 23.54 5.61 17.89
C ARG A 639 24.26 5.97 19.19
N THR A 640 25.54 5.60 19.29
CA THR A 640 26.38 5.96 20.43
C THR A 640 26.48 7.49 20.57
N LYS A 641 26.73 8.20 19.47
CA LYS A 641 26.79 9.67 19.48
C LYS A 641 25.46 10.32 19.85
N MET A 642 24.35 9.84 19.30
CA MET A 642 23.01 10.38 19.59
C MET A 642 22.64 10.19 21.06
N ALA A 643 22.94 9.03 21.64
CA ALA A 643 22.72 8.76 23.07
C ALA A 643 23.54 9.68 24.00
N ALA A 644 24.66 10.20 23.52
CA ALA A 644 25.51 11.15 24.24
C ALA A 644 25.16 12.63 23.97
N SER A 645 24.16 12.92 23.12
CA SER A 645 23.77 14.27 22.71
C SER A 645 22.66 14.87 23.61
N GLY A 646 22.37 16.16 23.42
CA GLY A 646 21.23 16.83 24.06
C GLY A 646 19.89 16.61 23.35
N VAL A 647 19.87 15.87 22.23
CA VAL A 647 18.68 15.68 21.39
C VAL A 647 17.61 14.85 22.11
N THR A 648 16.37 15.32 22.11
CA THR A 648 15.21 14.53 22.55
C THR A 648 14.83 13.56 21.43
N LEU A 649 15.09 12.27 21.64
CA LEU A 649 14.80 11.21 20.67
C LEU A 649 13.47 10.51 20.99
N LEU A 650 12.50 10.56 20.07
CA LEU A 650 11.24 9.83 20.15
C LEU A 650 11.20 8.71 19.10
N LEU A 651 11.44 7.47 19.55
CA LEU A 651 11.33 6.26 18.74
C LEU A 651 9.88 5.75 18.73
N GLN A 652 9.55 4.85 17.81
CA GLN A 652 8.19 4.31 17.62
C GLN A 652 7.11 5.41 17.55
N THR A 653 7.49 6.57 17.02
CA THR A 653 6.69 7.80 17.01
C THR A 653 6.56 8.29 15.59
N LYS A 654 5.38 8.11 15.00
CA LYS A 654 5.12 8.43 13.60
C LYS A 654 4.60 9.86 13.48
N ALA A 655 5.25 10.69 12.66
CA ALA A 655 4.69 11.96 12.25
C ALA A 655 3.45 11.74 11.37
N GLU A 656 2.34 12.37 11.71
CA GLU A 656 1.06 12.22 10.98
C GLU A 656 0.67 13.50 10.24
N LYS A 657 1.02 14.67 10.77
CA LYS A 657 0.59 15.95 10.20
C LYS A 657 1.57 17.08 10.51
N LEU A 658 1.80 17.98 9.54
CA LEU A 658 2.46 19.27 9.77
C LEU A 658 1.45 20.29 10.30
N LEU A 659 1.83 21.04 11.34
CA LEU A 659 1.06 22.19 11.82
C LEU A 659 1.43 23.40 10.96
N HIS A 660 0.44 24.18 10.54
CA HIS A 660 0.64 25.34 9.70
C HIS A 660 -0.25 26.52 10.12
N ASP A 661 0.14 27.73 9.73
CA ASP A 661 -0.69 28.92 9.85
C ASP A 661 -1.65 29.08 8.64
N ASN A 662 -2.42 30.18 8.64
CA ASN A 662 -3.39 30.47 7.56
C ASN A 662 -2.74 30.85 6.22
N GLN A 663 -1.41 31.04 6.18
CA GLN A 663 -0.63 31.35 4.99
C GLN A 663 0.08 30.12 4.43
N GLY A 664 -0.05 28.97 5.10
CA GLY A 664 0.62 27.72 4.74
C GLY A 664 2.04 27.58 5.31
N ASN A 665 2.47 28.50 6.18
CA ASN A 665 3.78 28.41 6.82
C ASN A 665 3.75 27.34 7.92
N VAL A 666 4.80 26.53 8.01
CA VAL A 666 4.88 25.43 8.97
C VAL A 666 5.34 25.94 10.34
N THR A 667 4.64 25.50 11.38
CA THR A 667 4.84 25.94 12.78
C THR A 667 5.09 24.79 13.75
N GLY A 668 5.19 23.56 13.24
CA GLY A 668 5.36 22.35 14.04
C GLY A 668 4.76 21.12 13.38
N LEU A 669 4.47 20.08 14.17
CA LEU A 669 3.86 18.85 13.70
C LEU A 669 3.05 18.13 14.80
N VAL A 670 2.27 17.15 14.39
CA VAL A 670 1.65 16.14 15.24
C VAL A 670 2.29 14.78 14.94
N ALA A 671 2.74 14.10 15.98
CA ALA A 671 3.24 12.74 15.91
C ALA A 671 2.52 11.84 16.92
N VAL A 672 2.46 10.53 16.65
CA VAL A 672 1.75 9.55 17.46
C VAL A 672 2.66 8.37 17.74
N GLU A 673 2.82 8.04 19.03
CA GLU A 673 3.52 6.84 19.48
C GLU A 673 2.72 5.57 19.13
N GLU A 674 3.39 4.41 19.03
CA GLU A 674 2.73 3.10 18.95
C GLU A 674 1.73 2.87 20.10
N THR A 675 2.00 3.48 21.27
CA THR A 675 1.15 3.45 22.46
C THR A 675 -0.18 4.22 22.29
N GLY A 676 -0.34 5.02 21.24
CA GLY A 676 -1.49 5.91 21.01
C GLY A 676 -1.32 7.33 21.57
N LYS A 677 -0.27 7.55 22.38
CA LYS A 677 0.06 8.88 22.90
C LYS A 677 0.42 9.84 21.77
N THR A 678 -0.13 11.04 21.81
CA THR A 678 0.02 12.04 20.74
C THR A 678 0.93 13.18 21.21
N HIS A 679 1.91 13.52 20.39
CA HIS A 679 2.82 14.66 20.56
C HIS A 679 2.40 15.77 19.60
N ARG A 680 1.95 16.91 20.13
CA ARG A 680 1.73 18.14 19.36
C ARG A 680 2.90 19.08 19.64
N ILE A 681 3.84 19.12 18.69
CA ILE A 681 5.13 19.81 18.84
C ILE A 681 5.08 21.08 18.03
N ARG A 682 5.20 22.23 18.69
CA ARG A 682 5.46 23.52 18.04
C ARG A 682 6.97 23.71 17.89
N ALA A 683 7.40 24.15 16.71
CA ALA A 683 8.80 24.35 16.41
C ALA A 683 9.02 25.59 15.54
N LYS A 684 10.20 26.23 15.66
CA LYS A 684 10.59 27.33 14.77
C LYS A 684 10.92 26.84 13.37
N GLY A 685 11.39 25.59 13.26
CA GLY A 685 11.52 24.91 11.98
C GLY A 685 11.32 23.41 12.07
N VAL A 686 10.77 22.85 11.01
CA VAL A 686 10.61 21.42 10.79
C VAL A 686 11.55 21.00 9.68
N ILE A 687 12.42 20.02 9.93
CA ILE A 687 13.31 19.44 8.90
C ILE A 687 12.81 18.04 8.56
N LEU A 688 12.29 17.88 7.34
CA LEU A 688 11.88 16.58 6.81
C LEU A 688 13.11 15.80 6.33
N THR A 689 13.35 14.64 6.94
CA THR A 689 14.46 13.72 6.62
C THR A 689 13.97 12.28 6.51
N THR A 690 12.75 12.11 5.99
CA THR A 690 11.96 10.87 6.06
C THR A 690 12.36 9.77 5.07
N GLY A 691 13.42 9.98 4.30
CA GLY A 691 13.77 9.10 3.19
C GLY A 691 12.80 9.21 2.00
N GLY A 692 12.92 8.28 1.06
CA GLY A 692 12.12 8.24 -0.16
C GLY A 692 10.80 7.47 -0.05
N TYR A 693 10.26 7.11 -1.21
CA TYR A 693 8.94 6.48 -1.37
C TYR A 693 8.99 5.17 -2.17
N GLY A 694 10.18 4.55 -2.30
CA GLY A 694 10.40 3.38 -3.15
C GLY A 694 9.54 2.14 -2.83
N ASN A 695 9.09 1.98 -1.58
CA ASN A 695 8.21 0.89 -1.19
C ASN A 695 6.71 1.20 -1.36
N ASN A 696 6.36 2.46 -1.66
CA ASN A 696 4.97 2.88 -1.84
C ASN A 696 4.57 2.81 -3.31
N LYS A 697 4.00 1.68 -3.73
CA LYS A 697 3.53 1.44 -5.10
C LYS A 697 2.54 2.50 -5.61
N ALA A 698 1.83 3.20 -4.73
CA ALA A 698 0.89 4.26 -5.13
C ALA A 698 1.60 5.55 -5.59
N LEU A 699 2.83 5.79 -5.12
CA LEU A 699 3.64 6.96 -5.46
C LEU A 699 4.60 6.72 -6.64
N LEU A 700 4.82 5.46 -7.03
CA LEU A 700 5.66 5.11 -8.17
C LEU A 700 4.96 5.36 -9.50
N THR A 701 5.71 5.77 -10.53
CA THR A 701 5.24 5.77 -11.91
C THR A 701 5.16 4.34 -12.45
N ASP A 702 4.48 4.15 -13.58
CA ASP A 702 4.29 2.81 -14.15
C ASP A 702 5.62 2.17 -14.56
N GLU A 703 6.59 2.98 -15.01
CA GLU A 703 7.93 2.49 -15.35
C GLU A 703 8.68 1.95 -14.13
N LEU A 704 8.57 2.60 -12.97
CA LEU A 704 9.23 2.14 -11.73
C LEU A 704 8.49 0.96 -11.09
N LYS A 705 7.17 0.83 -11.28
CA LYS A 705 6.41 -0.34 -10.79
C LYS A 705 6.86 -1.65 -11.44
N ASP A 706 7.39 -1.59 -12.67
CA ASP A 706 7.91 -2.74 -13.41
C ASP A 706 9.33 -3.14 -12.98
N VAL A 707 9.99 -2.34 -12.14
CA VAL A 707 11.33 -2.62 -11.59
C VAL A 707 11.17 -2.99 -10.12
N LEU A 708 11.74 -4.11 -9.68
CA LEU A 708 11.59 -4.52 -8.28
C LEU A 708 12.41 -3.61 -7.34
N PHE A 709 11.75 -3.14 -6.29
CA PHE A 709 12.36 -2.40 -5.20
C PHE A 709 13.04 -3.35 -4.20
N TYR A 710 14.25 -3.00 -3.76
CA TYR A 710 14.95 -3.73 -2.69
C TYR A 710 15.44 -2.84 -1.54
N GLY A 711 15.06 -1.56 -1.52
CA GLY A 711 15.38 -0.66 -0.40
C GLY A 711 14.53 -0.93 0.85
N THR A 712 14.59 -0.02 1.82
CA THR A 712 13.89 -0.24 3.10
C THR A 712 12.38 -0.24 2.95
N SER A 713 11.70 -1.20 3.57
CA SER A 713 10.24 -1.28 3.58
C SER A 713 9.56 -0.07 4.24
N SER A 714 10.30 0.67 5.07
CA SER A 714 9.87 1.93 5.68
C SER A 714 9.80 3.11 4.70
N SER A 715 10.36 3.03 3.49
CA SER A 715 10.38 4.11 2.50
C SER A 715 9.01 4.29 1.83
N MET A 716 8.06 4.86 2.56
CA MET A 716 6.65 4.96 2.17
C MET A 716 6.22 6.37 1.72
N GLY A 717 7.13 7.36 1.78
CA GLY A 717 6.87 8.72 1.31
C GLY A 717 6.02 9.59 2.23
N GLU A 718 5.92 9.28 3.53
CA GLU A 718 5.02 10.04 4.42
C GLU A 718 5.42 11.51 4.56
N GLY A 719 6.71 11.84 4.60
CA GLY A 719 7.16 13.24 4.64
C GLY A 719 6.76 14.04 3.39
N LEU A 720 6.82 13.40 2.20
CA LEU A 720 6.36 13.99 0.95
C LEU A 720 4.85 14.25 1.02
N LEU A 721 4.07 13.23 1.40
CA LEU A 721 2.61 13.32 1.50
C LEU A 721 2.15 14.39 2.49
N MET A 722 2.79 14.48 3.66
CA MET A 722 2.47 15.50 4.66
C MET A 722 2.75 16.93 4.15
N ALA A 723 3.80 17.13 3.37
CA ALA A 723 4.15 18.44 2.81
C ALA A 723 3.28 18.84 1.61
N GLN A 724 2.69 17.87 0.91
CA GLN A 724 1.91 18.08 -0.31
C GLN A 724 0.41 18.30 -0.08
N VAL A 725 -0.05 18.33 1.17
CA VAL A 725 -1.44 18.67 1.48
C VAL A 725 -1.78 20.07 0.94
N PRO A 726 -3.04 20.33 0.51
CA PRO A 726 -3.42 21.58 -0.16
C PRO A 726 -3.06 22.86 0.60
N GLU A 727 -3.00 22.81 1.93
CA GLU A 727 -2.70 23.95 2.78
C GLU A 727 -1.21 24.35 2.76
N ILE A 728 -0.31 23.40 2.48
CA ILE A 728 1.14 23.60 2.42
C ILE A 728 1.62 23.67 0.97
N ASP A 729 1.05 22.84 0.09
CA ASP A 729 1.23 22.86 -1.36
C ASP A 729 2.71 22.69 -1.80
N ALA A 730 3.51 21.92 -1.06
CA ALA A 730 4.92 21.71 -1.38
C ALA A 730 5.08 21.09 -2.78
N ALA A 731 6.01 21.64 -3.57
CA ALA A 731 6.31 21.14 -4.90
C ALA A 731 7.17 19.88 -4.82
N SER A 732 7.04 19.01 -5.84
CA SER A 732 7.94 17.88 -6.05
C SER A 732 8.45 17.82 -7.47
N ARG A 733 9.63 17.20 -7.66
CA ARG A 733 10.26 17.03 -8.98
C ARG A 733 10.86 15.65 -9.13
N LEU A 734 11.08 15.25 -10.38
CA LEU A 734 11.75 13.99 -10.78
C LEU A 734 11.12 12.71 -10.19
N MET A 735 9.82 12.73 -9.88
CA MET A 735 9.12 11.61 -9.23
C MET A 735 9.15 10.29 -10.01
N ALA A 736 9.43 10.34 -11.32
CA ALA A 736 9.54 9.21 -12.22
C ALA A 736 10.89 8.46 -12.18
N TYR A 737 11.86 8.96 -11.40
CA TYR A 737 13.22 8.43 -11.42
C TYR A 737 13.60 7.76 -10.09
N GLY A 738 14.38 6.69 -10.20
CA GLY A 738 14.95 5.94 -9.08
C GLY A 738 16.36 5.47 -9.44
N LYS A 739 17.21 5.24 -8.44
CA LYS A 739 18.52 4.61 -8.66
C LYS A 739 18.30 3.14 -9.00
N ILE A 740 18.40 2.82 -10.28
CA ILE A 740 18.31 1.46 -10.81
C ILE A 740 19.72 0.91 -10.95
N TYR A 741 19.91 -0.32 -10.52
CA TYR A 741 21.12 -1.10 -10.69
C TYR A 741 20.89 -2.18 -11.75
N PRO A 742 21.92 -2.55 -12.52
CA PRO A 742 21.84 -3.60 -13.53
C PRO A 742 21.85 -5.03 -12.94
N ASN A 743 21.92 -5.15 -11.60
CA ASN A 743 22.15 -6.39 -10.88
C ASN A 743 21.10 -6.62 -9.79
N GLY A 744 20.99 -7.88 -9.37
CA GLY A 744 20.09 -8.34 -8.32
C GLY A 744 19.05 -9.36 -8.79
N VAL A 745 18.51 -10.09 -7.83
CA VAL A 745 17.68 -11.29 -8.03
C VAL A 745 16.33 -11.13 -7.37
N GLU A 746 15.29 -11.77 -7.93
CA GLU A 746 13.97 -11.86 -7.29
C GLU A 746 13.94 -13.09 -6.37
N VAL A 747 14.09 -12.89 -5.06
CA VAL A 747 14.20 -14.00 -4.09
C VAL A 747 12.84 -14.53 -3.63
N ALA A 748 11.78 -13.75 -3.84
CA ALA A 748 10.39 -14.16 -3.69
C ALA A 748 9.51 -13.30 -4.62
N PRO A 749 8.28 -13.71 -4.98
CA PRO A 749 7.43 -12.93 -5.88
C PRO A 749 7.26 -11.48 -5.44
N GLY A 750 7.75 -10.55 -6.26
CA GLY A 750 7.71 -9.11 -5.99
C GLY A 750 8.72 -8.59 -4.97
N TYR A 751 9.68 -9.42 -4.53
CA TYR A 751 10.71 -9.06 -3.56
C TYR A 751 12.10 -9.38 -4.11
N ALA A 752 12.96 -8.36 -4.17
CA ALA A 752 14.30 -8.47 -4.70
C ALA A 752 15.37 -8.26 -3.62
N LYS A 753 16.54 -8.83 -3.86
CA LYS A 753 17.78 -8.53 -3.13
C LYS A 753 18.88 -8.13 -4.11
N SER A 754 19.77 -7.28 -3.65
CA SER A 754 20.94 -6.86 -4.44
C SER A 754 21.99 -7.97 -4.45
N THR A 755 22.68 -8.11 -5.58
CA THR A 755 23.87 -8.96 -5.71
C THR A 755 25.15 -8.14 -5.92
N ILE A 756 25.05 -6.81 -5.83
CA ILE A 756 26.11 -5.88 -6.25
C ILE A 756 27.47 -6.16 -5.61
N GLY A 757 27.51 -6.54 -4.33
CA GLY A 757 28.76 -6.90 -3.64
C GLY A 757 29.49 -8.03 -4.36
N GLY A 758 28.79 -9.14 -4.63
CA GLY A 758 29.32 -10.26 -5.41
C GLY A 758 29.72 -9.87 -6.82
N ASN A 759 28.86 -9.11 -7.53
CA ASN A 759 29.18 -8.62 -8.88
C ASN A 759 30.48 -7.81 -8.90
N LEU A 760 30.65 -6.85 -8.00
CA LEU A 760 31.82 -5.97 -7.97
C LEU A 760 33.14 -6.73 -7.77
N VAL A 761 33.12 -7.83 -7.01
CA VAL A 761 34.31 -8.65 -6.77
C VAL A 761 34.63 -9.49 -8.00
N VAL A 762 33.68 -10.27 -8.51
CA VAL A 762 33.96 -11.21 -9.62
C VAL A 762 34.17 -10.52 -10.96
N LEU A 763 33.52 -9.37 -11.19
CA LEU A 763 33.71 -8.59 -12.42
C LEU A 763 35.08 -7.88 -12.47
N LYS A 764 35.83 -7.79 -11.36
CA LYS A 764 37.25 -7.36 -11.37
C LYS A 764 38.18 -8.43 -11.96
N GLU A 765 37.80 -9.69 -11.88
CA GLU A 765 38.64 -10.84 -12.25
C GLU A 765 38.22 -11.44 -13.59
N ASN A 766 37.42 -12.51 -13.62
CA ASN A 766 37.04 -13.18 -14.87
C ASN A 766 35.52 -13.31 -15.11
N GLY A 767 34.69 -12.75 -14.23
CA GLY A 767 33.24 -12.78 -14.41
C GLY A 767 32.80 -12.05 -15.68
N LEU A 768 31.88 -12.65 -16.43
CA LEU A 768 31.39 -12.15 -17.73
C LEU A 768 29.90 -11.84 -17.67
N LEU A 769 29.48 -10.75 -18.31
CA LEU A 769 28.07 -10.44 -18.51
C LEU A 769 27.66 -10.82 -19.93
N VAL A 770 26.82 -11.84 -20.05
CA VAL A 770 26.34 -12.37 -21.34
C VAL A 770 24.85 -12.13 -21.53
N ASN A 771 24.42 -11.95 -22.78
CA ASN A 771 22.99 -11.83 -23.12
C ASN A 771 22.32 -13.21 -23.24
N THR A 772 21.04 -13.22 -23.65
CA THR A 772 20.27 -14.45 -23.87
C THR A 772 20.74 -15.31 -25.04
N ASP A 773 21.72 -14.85 -25.82
CA ASP A 773 22.35 -15.61 -26.90
C ASP A 773 23.75 -16.15 -26.51
N GLY A 774 24.12 -16.04 -25.23
CA GLY A 774 25.41 -16.51 -24.71
C GLY A 774 26.61 -15.67 -25.12
N ARG A 775 26.40 -14.40 -25.52
CA ARG A 775 27.46 -13.48 -25.98
C ARG A 775 27.71 -12.37 -24.99
N ARG A 776 28.98 -11.99 -24.79
CA ARG A 776 29.35 -10.75 -24.09
C ARG A 776 28.76 -9.55 -24.82
N VAL A 777 28.27 -8.57 -24.06
CA VAL A 777 27.62 -7.36 -24.63
C VAL A 777 28.14 -6.04 -24.05
N VAL A 778 29.00 -6.09 -23.03
CA VAL A 778 29.49 -4.89 -22.35
C VAL A 778 30.90 -5.11 -21.80
N ASN A 779 31.62 -4.02 -21.58
CA ASN A 779 32.80 -4.04 -20.72
C ASN A 779 32.36 -4.23 -19.27
N GLU A 780 32.71 -5.35 -18.64
CA GLU A 780 32.26 -5.68 -17.28
C GLU A 780 32.86 -4.76 -16.18
N ARG A 781 33.79 -3.88 -16.57
CA ARG A 781 34.34 -2.80 -15.74
C ARG A 781 33.82 -1.42 -16.09
N ALA A 782 32.86 -1.32 -17.01
CA ALA A 782 32.14 -0.07 -17.26
C ALA A 782 31.35 0.36 -16.01
N SER A 783 30.84 1.59 -16.03
CA SER A 783 30.00 2.09 -14.95
C SER A 783 28.71 1.27 -14.83
N ASN A 784 28.10 1.25 -13.64
CA ASN A 784 26.79 0.60 -13.49
C ASN A 784 25.73 1.24 -14.41
N HIS A 785 25.91 2.52 -14.74
CA HIS A 785 25.08 3.25 -15.68
C HIS A 785 25.17 2.64 -17.08
N ASP A 786 26.37 2.51 -17.64
CA ASP A 786 26.59 1.95 -18.98
C ASP A 786 26.12 0.49 -19.07
N ILE A 787 26.37 -0.30 -18.02
CA ILE A 787 25.90 -1.69 -17.95
C ILE A 787 24.37 -1.73 -17.92
N LEU A 788 23.71 -0.81 -17.19
CA LEU A 788 22.27 -0.71 -17.16
C LEU A 788 21.69 -0.31 -18.52
N GLU A 789 22.30 0.63 -19.24
CA GLU A 789 21.87 1.00 -20.59
C GLU A 789 21.87 -0.23 -21.52
N VAL A 790 22.98 -0.97 -21.56
CA VAL A 790 23.11 -2.20 -22.34
C VAL A 790 22.06 -3.24 -21.92
N LEU A 791 21.83 -3.40 -20.63
CA LEU A 791 20.83 -4.33 -20.09
C LEU A 791 19.41 -3.93 -20.53
N MET A 792 19.09 -2.63 -20.52
CA MET A 792 17.77 -2.11 -20.87
C MET A 792 17.47 -2.21 -22.37
N GLU A 793 18.50 -2.25 -23.22
CA GLU A 793 18.39 -2.52 -24.66
C GLU A 793 18.10 -3.99 -24.98
N GLN A 794 18.40 -4.93 -24.05
CA GLN A 794 18.11 -6.34 -24.27
C GLN A 794 16.59 -6.60 -24.29
N GLN A 795 16.11 -7.41 -25.23
CA GLN A 795 14.67 -7.68 -25.42
C GLN A 795 13.96 -8.16 -24.13
N ALA A 796 14.65 -8.94 -23.29
CA ALA A 796 14.12 -9.49 -22.03
C ALA A 796 14.50 -8.69 -20.76
N LYS A 797 15.22 -7.56 -20.92
CA LYS A 797 15.85 -6.78 -19.83
C LYS A 797 16.58 -7.69 -18.84
N LEU A 798 17.44 -8.54 -19.40
CA LEU A 798 18.08 -9.66 -18.72
C LEU A 798 19.50 -9.83 -19.29
N LEU A 799 20.46 -9.91 -18.38
CA LEU A 799 21.79 -10.46 -18.64
C LEU A 799 22.01 -11.65 -17.71
N TYR A 800 23.02 -12.46 -18.00
CA TYR A 800 23.51 -13.49 -17.10
C TYR A 800 24.94 -13.17 -16.68
N LEU A 801 25.21 -13.31 -15.38
CA LEU A 801 26.56 -13.35 -14.85
C LEU A 801 27.09 -14.78 -14.98
N LEU A 802 28.08 -14.98 -15.84
CA LEU A 802 28.75 -16.26 -16.07
C LEU A 802 30.00 -16.38 -15.19
N LEU A 803 30.10 -17.45 -14.40
CA LEU A 803 31.19 -17.72 -13.47
C LEU A 803 31.68 -19.17 -13.58
N ASP A 804 32.97 -19.37 -13.30
CA ASP A 804 33.51 -20.68 -12.95
C ASP A 804 33.30 -21.01 -11.46
N GLN A 805 33.65 -22.21 -11.03
CA GLN A 805 33.49 -22.66 -9.65
C GLN A 805 34.16 -21.73 -8.62
N ASN A 806 35.40 -21.31 -8.87
CA ASN A 806 36.14 -20.48 -7.91
C ASN A 806 35.46 -19.11 -7.74
N HIS A 807 35.02 -18.50 -8.83
CA HIS A 807 34.38 -17.19 -8.78
C HIS A 807 32.92 -17.28 -8.30
N PHE A 808 32.24 -18.41 -8.52
CA PHE A 808 30.96 -18.67 -7.89
C PHE A 808 31.09 -18.78 -6.36
N ASP A 809 32.16 -19.41 -5.86
CA ASP A 809 32.46 -19.48 -4.42
C ASP A 809 32.74 -18.11 -3.80
N ILE A 810 33.44 -17.24 -4.53
CA ILE A 810 33.65 -15.85 -4.12
C ILE A 810 32.30 -15.11 -4.13
N PHE A 811 31.55 -15.19 -5.24
CA PHE A 811 30.27 -14.51 -5.40
C PHE A 811 29.29 -14.84 -4.27
N ARG A 812 29.09 -16.14 -3.96
CA ARG A 812 28.15 -16.57 -2.91
C ARG A 812 28.52 -16.05 -1.53
N LYS A 813 29.82 -16.02 -1.22
CA LYS A 813 30.33 -15.49 0.05
C LYS A 813 30.01 -14.00 0.19
N GLU A 814 30.24 -13.22 -0.87
CA GLU A 814 30.03 -11.77 -0.84
C GLU A 814 28.54 -11.39 -0.80
N ILE A 815 27.67 -12.12 -1.51
CA ILE A 815 26.22 -11.83 -1.44
C ILE A 815 25.56 -12.28 -0.13
N ALA A 816 26.22 -13.16 0.64
CA ALA A 816 25.77 -13.52 1.98
C ALA A 816 25.81 -12.31 2.92
N GLU A 817 26.82 -11.44 2.79
CA GLU A 817 26.87 -10.16 3.51
C GLU A 817 25.76 -9.21 3.05
N GLY A 818 25.29 -9.34 1.81
CA GLY A 818 24.12 -8.65 1.26
C GLY A 818 22.76 -9.27 1.63
N GLY A 819 22.74 -10.28 2.50
CA GLY A 819 21.52 -10.90 3.03
C GLY A 819 20.94 -12.03 2.18
N ILE A 820 21.68 -12.60 1.23
CA ILE A 820 21.28 -13.82 0.50
C ILE A 820 21.92 -15.04 1.16
N SER A 821 21.11 -15.90 1.77
CA SER A 821 21.58 -17.06 2.53
C SER A 821 22.04 -18.23 1.66
N GLU A 822 22.92 -19.08 2.20
CA GLU A 822 23.33 -20.34 1.55
C GLU A 822 22.15 -21.27 1.27
N ALA A 823 21.10 -21.24 2.12
CA ALA A 823 19.89 -22.04 1.92
C ALA A 823 19.08 -21.56 0.71
N GLU A 824 18.96 -20.23 0.52
CA GLU A 824 18.35 -19.66 -0.67
C GLU A 824 19.13 -20.11 -1.92
N ILE A 825 20.46 -19.97 -1.93
CA ILE A 825 21.32 -20.38 -3.06
C ILE A 825 21.19 -21.87 -3.35
N ALA A 826 21.22 -22.73 -2.32
CA ALA A 826 21.06 -24.17 -2.46
C ALA A 826 19.72 -24.53 -3.12
N SER A 827 18.64 -23.85 -2.76
CA SER A 827 17.32 -24.06 -3.37
C SER A 827 17.30 -23.68 -4.86
N TRP A 828 18.02 -22.63 -5.25
CA TRP A 828 18.09 -22.18 -6.65
C TRP A 828 18.98 -23.09 -7.49
N LEU A 829 20.06 -23.59 -6.92
CA LEU A 829 20.89 -24.64 -7.53
C LEU A 829 20.08 -25.91 -7.75
N GLU A 830 19.28 -26.36 -6.77
CA GLU A 830 18.41 -27.53 -6.93
C GLU A 830 17.35 -27.32 -8.03
N ALA A 831 16.78 -26.11 -8.11
CA ALA A 831 15.84 -25.76 -9.16
C ALA A 831 16.49 -25.67 -10.55
N ASN A 832 17.78 -25.38 -10.63
CA ASN A 832 18.61 -25.27 -11.85
C ASN A 832 17.88 -24.59 -13.02
N GLY A 833 17.42 -23.36 -12.79
CA GLY A 833 16.73 -22.55 -13.80
C GLY A 833 15.22 -22.81 -14.00
N GLN A 834 14.62 -23.75 -13.28
CA GLN A 834 13.18 -24.03 -13.38
C GLN A 834 12.29 -22.95 -12.73
N THR A 835 12.80 -22.24 -11.74
CA THR A 835 12.10 -21.18 -11.02
C THR A 835 12.96 -19.92 -10.93
N ARG A 836 12.32 -18.79 -10.62
CA ARG A 836 13.06 -17.56 -10.30
C ARG A 836 13.66 -17.62 -8.89
N PRO A 837 14.81 -16.98 -8.65
CA PRO A 837 15.66 -16.36 -9.67
C PRO A 837 16.33 -17.41 -10.56
N TYR A 838 16.51 -17.12 -11.85
CA TYR A 838 17.13 -18.08 -12.76
C TYR A 838 18.62 -18.20 -12.48
N LEU A 839 18.99 -19.32 -11.85
CA LEU A 839 20.36 -19.74 -11.60
C LEU A 839 20.56 -21.11 -12.24
N PHE A 840 21.46 -21.18 -13.23
CA PHE A 840 21.80 -22.39 -13.94
C PHE A 840 23.20 -22.87 -13.53
N HIS A 841 23.41 -24.18 -13.50
CA HIS A 841 24.72 -24.79 -13.33
C HIS A 841 24.87 -26.09 -14.14
N ALA A 842 26.08 -26.33 -14.65
CA ALA A 842 26.46 -27.55 -15.37
C ALA A 842 27.98 -27.78 -15.36
N ASP A 843 28.43 -29.00 -15.68
CA ASP A 843 29.86 -29.34 -15.73
C ASP A 843 30.56 -28.75 -16.96
N THR A 844 29.80 -28.54 -18.06
CA THR A 844 30.30 -27.99 -19.32
C THR A 844 29.54 -26.73 -19.74
N LEU A 845 30.17 -25.89 -20.56
CA LEU A 845 29.54 -24.67 -21.08
C LEU A 845 28.42 -25.00 -22.07
N GLU A 846 28.55 -26.12 -22.79
CA GLU A 846 27.55 -26.59 -23.75
C GLU A 846 26.26 -27.02 -23.05
N GLU A 847 26.37 -27.79 -21.96
CA GLU A 847 25.21 -28.17 -21.14
C GLU A 847 24.57 -26.95 -20.47
N LEU A 848 25.38 -26.01 -19.98
CA LEU A 848 24.87 -24.77 -19.38
C LEU A 848 24.09 -23.92 -20.39
N ALA A 849 24.59 -23.81 -21.63
CA ALA A 849 23.93 -23.11 -22.71
C ALA A 849 22.58 -23.76 -23.06
N GLU A 850 22.53 -25.09 -23.17
CA GLU A 850 21.30 -25.83 -23.44
C GLU A 850 20.25 -25.62 -22.33
N LEU A 851 20.65 -25.68 -21.05
CA LEU A 851 19.76 -25.44 -19.91
C LEU A 851 19.14 -24.04 -19.94
N ALA A 852 19.93 -23.04 -20.34
CA ALA A 852 19.48 -21.65 -20.45
C ALA A 852 18.71 -21.35 -21.76
N GLY A 853 18.54 -22.34 -22.65
CA GLY A 853 17.85 -22.19 -23.93
C GLY A 853 18.66 -21.46 -25.02
N MET A 854 20.00 -21.48 -24.92
CA MET A 854 20.93 -20.85 -25.84
C MET A 854 21.45 -21.84 -26.91
N ASP A 855 22.15 -21.34 -27.93
CA ASP A 855 22.92 -22.22 -28.82
C ASP A 855 24.03 -22.91 -28.01
N SER A 856 24.13 -24.25 -28.14
CA SER A 856 25.06 -25.08 -27.37
C SER A 856 26.52 -24.61 -27.40
N ASN A 857 27.01 -23.98 -28.49
CA ASN A 857 28.41 -23.58 -28.57
C ASN A 857 28.64 -22.12 -28.17
N SER A 858 27.58 -21.33 -28.03
CA SER A 858 27.68 -19.87 -27.81
C SER A 858 28.56 -19.48 -26.62
N LEU A 859 28.35 -20.12 -25.46
CA LEU A 859 29.12 -19.84 -24.26
C LEU A 859 30.58 -20.32 -24.40
N ALA A 860 30.82 -21.48 -24.99
CA ALA A 860 32.15 -22.01 -25.22
C ALA A 860 32.98 -21.12 -26.17
N GLU A 861 32.36 -20.60 -27.23
CA GLU A 861 32.97 -19.63 -28.14
C GLU A 861 33.28 -18.31 -27.43
N THR A 862 32.33 -17.78 -26.65
CA THR A 862 32.50 -16.56 -25.85
C THR A 862 33.67 -16.69 -24.87
N VAL A 863 33.72 -17.78 -24.10
CA VAL A 863 34.79 -18.03 -23.12
C VAL A 863 36.14 -18.22 -23.81
N THR A 864 36.19 -18.97 -24.91
CA THR A 864 37.44 -19.17 -25.69
C THR A 864 37.98 -17.84 -26.22
N ARG A 865 37.09 -16.98 -26.73
CA ARG A 865 37.43 -15.65 -27.22
C ARG A 865 37.97 -14.76 -26.11
N TYR A 866 37.26 -14.67 -24.97
CA TYR A 866 37.71 -13.91 -23.80
C TYR A 866 39.08 -14.39 -23.29
N ASN A 867 39.26 -15.71 -23.13
CA ASN A 867 40.52 -16.28 -22.67
C ASN A 867 41.70 -16.03 -23.62
N THR A 868 41.42 -15.80 -24.92
CA THR A 868 42.42 -15.35 -25.91
C THR A 868 42.82 -13.89 -25.66
N PHE A 869 41.88 -13.01 -25.32
CA PHE A 869 42.18 -11.63 -24.93
C PHE A 869 43.03 -11.56 -23.67
N VAL A 870 42.72 -12.36 -22.65
CA VAL A 870 43.55 -12.48 -21.44
C VAL A 870 44.97 -12.94 -21.77
N ALA A 871 45.13 -13.92 -22.66
CA ALA A 871 46.46 -14.38 -23.08
C ALA A 871 47.25 -13.32 -23.85
N ASN A 872 46.56 -12.45 -24.60
CA ASN A 872 47.18 -11.39 -25.41
C ASN A 872 47.35 -10.07 -24.64
N GLY A 873 46.66 -9.88 -23.51
CA GLY A 873 46.64 -8.63 -22.74
C GLY A 873 45.78 -7.51 -23.35
N GLU A 874 44.91 -7.83 -24.31
CA GLU A 874 44.07 -6.83 -24.99
C GLU A 874 42.68 -7.41 -25.32
N ASP A 875 41.62 -6.77 -24.81
CA ASP A 875 40.23 -7.06 -25.13
C ASP A 875 39.78 -6.23 -26.34
N LEU A 876 39.69 -6.88 -27.49
CA LEU A 876 39.31 -6.23 -28.75
C LEU A 876 37.79 -6.05 -28.89
N ASP A 877 36.98 -6.68 -28.05
CA ASP A 877 35.53 -6.58 -28.14
C ASP A 877 35.00 -5.37 -27.37
N PHE A 878 35.44 -5.22 -26.11
CA PHE A 878 34.88 -4.21 -25.20
C PHE A 878 35.95 -3.36 -24.50
N HIS A 879 37.23 -3.52 -24.87
CA HIS A 879 38.34 -2.71 -24.35
C HIS A 879 38.45 -2.73 -22.82
N ARG A 880 38.17 -3.89 -22.19
CA ARG A 880 38.45 -4.12 -20.78
C ARG A 880 39.94 -3.88 -20.48
N GLU A 881 40.22 -3.02 -19.51
CA GLU A 881 41.58 -2.57 -19.21
C GLU A 881 42.51 -3.72 -18.84
N GLU A 882 43.79 -3.63 -19.24
CA GLU A 882 44.80 -4.68 -19.03
C GLU A 882 44.93 -5.10 -17.54
N ARG A 883 44.74 -4.17 -16.60
CA ARG A 883 44.79 -4.44 -15.15
C ARG A 883 43.65 -5.34 -14.65
N PHE A 884 42.53 -5.40 -15.36
CA PHE A 884 41.36 -6.25 -15.05
C PHE A 884 41.22 -7.42 -16.03
N LEU A 885 42.22 -7.64 -16.88
CA LEU A 885 42.25 -8.68 -17.92
C LEU A 885 43.42 -9.64 -17.62
N LYS A 886 43.45 -10.19 -16.39
CA LYS A 886 44.55 -11.04 -15.89
C LYS A 886 44.14 -12.49 -15.69
N GLU A 887 42.89 -12.74 -15.34
CA GLU A 887 42.39 -14.07 -15.02
C GLU A 887 41.56 -14.64 -16.18
N LYS A 888 41.84 -15.89 -16.56
CA LYS A 888 41.03 -16.63 -17.53
C LYS A 888 39.79 -17.18 -16.84
N VAL A 889 38.68 -17.33 -17.56
CA VAL A 889 37.58 -18.20 -17.11
C VAL A 889 38.11 -19.61 -16.96
N GLY A 890 37.99 -20.16 -15.74
CA GLY A 890 38.55 -21.43 -15.32
C GLY A 890 37.81 -22.65 -15.84
N GLN A 891 38.03 -23.79 -15.18
CA GLN A 891 37.31 -25.04 -15.45
C GLN A 891 36.00 -25.09 -14.66
N GLY A 892 35.05 -25.87 -15.18
CA GLY A 892 33.75 -26.06 -14.55
C GLY A 892 33.79 -26.79 -13.20
N PRO A 893 32.64 -26.91 -12.52
CA PRO A 893 31.31 -26.55 -13.01
C PRO A 893 31.15 -25.02 -13.21
N TYR A 894 30.28 -24.67 -14.15
CA TYR A 894 29.99 -23.30 -14.55
C TYR A 894 28.61 -22.89 -14.06
N TYR A 895 28.44 -21.59 -13.81
CA TYR A 895 27.24 -21.01 -13.23
C TYR A 895 26.79 -19.81 -14.05
N MET A 896 25.48 -19.69 -14.26
CA MET A 896 24.85 -18.50 -14.85
C MET A 896 23.75 -17.98 -13.94
N ILE A 897 23.87 -16.72 -13.51
CA ILE A 897 22.96 -16.10 -12.56
C ILE A 897 22.28 -14.91 -13.23
N GLU A 898 20.93 -14.87 -13.21
CA GLU A 898 20.19 -13.74 -13.79
C GLU A 898 20.59 -12.39 -13.20
N GLN A 899 20.69 -11.38 -14.07
CA GLN A 899 20.92 -9.97 -13.74
C GLN A 899 19.81 -9.16 -14.40
N ARG A 900 19.06 -8.42 -13.58
CA ARG A 900 17.86 -7.68 -14.00
C ARG A 900 17.86 -6.30 -13.35
N PRO A 901 17.10 -5.32 -13.89
CA PRO A 901 17.05 -4.01 -13.28
C PRO A 901 16.39 -4.12 -11.89
N ARG A 902 17.02 -3.50 -10.90
CA ARG A 902 16.53 -3.41 -9.51
C ARG A 902 16.73 -2.00 -8.98
N PHE A 903 15.75 -1.43 -8.29
CA PHE A 903 15.90 -0.07 -7.78
C PHE A 903 15.95 -0.01 -6.25
N ALA A 904 16.82 0.84 -5.71
CA ALA A 904 17.12 0.90 -4.29
C ALA A 904 16.54 2.12 -3.57
N THR A 905 16.38 3.22 -4.31
CA THR A 905 16.03 4.53 -3.77
C THR A 905 15.41 5.40 -4.86
N THR A 906 14.56 6.34 -4.46
CA THR A 906 13.90 7.29 -5.36
C THR A 906 14.74 8.54 -5.57
N MET A 907 14.86 9.03 -6.81
CA MET A 907 15.62 10.26 -7.13
C MET A 907 14.75 11.51 -7.13
N GLY A 908 13.43 11.32 -7.18
CA GLY A 908 12.44 12.37 -7.02
C GLY A 908 12.15 12.69 -5.55
N GLY A 909 11.56 13.86 -5.33
CA GLY A 909 11.22 14.34 -4.00
C GLY A 909 10.80 15.80 -4.00
N LEU A 910 10.79 16.39 -2.80
CA LEU A 910 10.44 17.79 -2.57
C LEU A 910 11.41 18.74 -3.28
N VAL A 911 10.86 19.87 -3.74
CA VAL A 911 11.62 20.99 -4.29
C VAL A 911 12.13 21.84 -3.14
N VAL A 912 13.45 22.03 -3.06
CA VAL A 912 14.10 22.99 -2.17
C VAL A 912 14.99 23.96 -2.94
N ASN A 913 15.28 25.11 -2.33
CA ASN A 913 16.31 26.06 -2.78
C ASN A 913 17.71 25.68 -2.28
N ASP A 914 18.71 26.54 -2.55
CA ASP A 914 20.12 26.38 -2.12
C ASP A 914 20.32 26.48 -0.60
N LYS A 915 19.29 26.89 0.15
CA LYS A 915 19.24 26.87 1.62
C LYS A 915 18.50 25.66 2.20
N LEU A 916 18.02 24.76 1.35
CA LEU A 916 17.22 23.59 1.72
C LEU A 916 15.84 23.94 2.31
N GLU A 917 15.35 25.15 2.04
CA GLU A 917 13.97 25.56 2.36
C GLU A 917 13.02 24.99 1.30
N VAL A 918 11.89 24.42 1.73
CA VAL A 918 10.93 23.78 0.82
C VAL A 918 10.14 24.85 0.06
N GLU A 919 9.96 24.66 -1.24
CA GLU A 919 9.17 25.54 -2.10
C GLU A 919 7.81 24.92 -2.42
N ASN A 920 6.78 25.77 -2.53
CA ASN A 920 5.45 25.35 -3.01
C ASN A 920 5.36 25.31 -4.54
N ASN A 921 4.24 24.83 -5.09
CA ASN A 921 3.99 24.75 -6.54
C ASN A 921 3.99 26.11 -7.27
N LYS A 922 4.01 27.24 -6.53
CA LYS A 922 4.15 28.59 -7.08
C LYS A 922 5.59 29.11 -7.05
N GLY A 923 6.55 28.31 -6.56
CA GLY A 923 7.96 28.69 -6.40
C GLY A 923 8.22 29.63 -5.22
N ASN A 924 7.32 29.70 -4.23
CA ASN A 924 7.55 30.46 -3.01
C ASN A 924 8.05 29.55 -1.89
N VAL A 925 8.99 30.05 -1.09
CA VAL A 925 9.46 29.37 0.12
C VAL A 925 8.33 29.23 1.13
N ILE A 926 8.15 28.01 1.64
CA ILE A 926 7.27 27.69 2.76
C ILE A 926 8.04 27.98 4.05
N GLN A 927 7.68 29.06 4.74
CA GLN A 927 8.41 29.45 5.95
C GLN A 927 8.29 28.36 7.02
N GLY A 928 9.41 28.09 7.70
CA GLY A 928 9.50 27.09 8.77
C GLY A 928 9.63 25.64 8.29
N LEU A 929 9.67 25.37 6.97
CA LEU A 929 9.81 24.02 6.43
C LEU A 929 11.11 23.84 5.65
N TYR A 930 11.91 22.86 6.05
CA TYR A 930 13.15 22.45 5.41
C TYR A 930 13.09 20.97 5.06
N ALA A 931 13.92 20.53 4.11
CA ALA A 931 14.04 19.12 3.76
C ALA A 931 15.47 18.74 3.39
N ALA A 932 15.90 17.54 3.79
CA ALA A 932 17.25 17.04 3.53
C ALA A 932 17.30 15.52 3.29
N GLY A 933 18.29 15.08 2.52
CA GLY A 933 18.45 13.69 2.11
C GLY A 933 17.53 13.27 0.97
N GLU A 934 17.18 11.98 0.93
CA GLU A 934 16.43 11.34 -0.17
C GLU A 934 15.02 11.93 -0.39
N VAL A 935 14.43 12.58 0.63
CA VAL A 935 13.13 13.25 0.46
C VAL A 935 13.22 14.47 -0.47
N VAL A 936 14.43 14.96 -0.78
CA VAL A 936 14.68 16.07 -1.70
C VAL A 936 14.99 15.55 -3.10
N GLY A 937 14.24 16.03 -4.09
CA GLY A 937 14.43 15.67 -5.48
C GLY A 937 15.40 16.59 -6.20
N GLY A 938 16.30 16.02 -7.01
CA GLY A 938 17.03 16.77 -8.03
C GLY A 938 18.55 16.85 -7.91
N VAL A 939 19.16 16.56 -6.76
CA VAL A 939 20.63 16.69 -6.62
C VAL A 939 21.40 15.70 -7.51
N MET A 940 20.88 14.47 -7.66
CA MET A 940 21.50 13.42 -8.48
C MET A 940 20.92 13.32 -9.90
N GLY A 941 19.96 14.17 -10.28
CA GLY A 941 19.30 14.02 -11.58
C GLY A 941 18.55 12.69 -11.68
N THR A 942 18.82 11.89 -12.73
CA THR A 942 18.16 10.58 -12.92
C THR A 942 18.88 9.40 -12.28
N ASP A 943 20.16 9.55 -11.96
CA ASP A 943 20.99 8.45 -11.50
C ASP A 943 22.09 8.96 -10.58
N SER A 944 22.46 8.16 -9.57
CA SER A 944 23.44 8.53 -8.55
C SER A 944 24.66 7.62 -8.62
N PRO A 945 25.88 8.15 -8.51
CA PRO A 945 27.06 7.31 -8.30
C PRO A 945 26.99 6.57 -6.96
N SER A 946 27.78 5.49 -6.83
CA SER A 946 27.88 4.75 -5.58
C SER A 946 28.30 5.70 -4.43
N GLY A 947 27.72 5.53 -3.25
CA GLY A 947 28.00 6.37 -2.07
C GLY A 947 27.50 7.83 -2.14
N ALA A 948 27.04 8.32 -3.29
CA ALA A 948 26.64 9.73 -3.47
C ALA A 948 25.41 10.11 -2.63
N ASN A 949 24.39 9.24 -2.56
CA ASN A 949 23.18 9.53 -1.78
C ASN A 949 23.46 9.59 -0.27
N ASN A 950 24.40 8.78 0.23
CA ASN A 950 24.83 8.85 1.63
C ASN A 950 25.54 10.18 1.90
N ALA A 951 26.43 10.60 0.99
CA ALA A 951 27.12 11.87 1.06
C ALA A 951 26.14 13.06 1.06
N TRP A 952 25.14 13.02 0.16
CA TRP A 952 24.07 14.01 0.13
C TRP A 952 23.25 14.04 1.40
N ALA A 953 22.84 12.89 1.93
CA ALA A 953 22.05 12.84 3.16
C ALA A 953 22.80 13.50 4.32
N LEU A 954 24.05 13.14 4.55
CA LEU A 954 24.88 13.71 5.62
C LEU A 954 25.14 15.22 5.42
N THR A 955 25.50 15.61 4.20
CA THR A 955 25.82 17.00 3.87
C THR A 955 24.59 17.90 3.96
N SER A 956 23.50 17.51 3.31
CA SER A 956 22.25 18.29 3.33
C SER A 956 21.62 18.35 4.73
N GLY A 957 21.69 17.28 5.52
CA GLY A 957 21.22 17.30 6.90
C GLY A 957 21.96 18.33 7.74
N LYS A 958 23.31 18.33 7.68
CA LYS A 958 24.16 19.32 8.36
C LYS A 958 23.84 20.75 7.90
N LEU A 959 23.74 20.98 6.58
CA LEU A 959 23.47 22.30 6.02
C LEU A 959 22.07 22.83 6.35
N ALA A 960 21.05 21.96 6.38
CA ALA A 960 19.68 22.36 6.73
C ALA A 960 19.61 22.89 8.16
N ALA A 961 20.32 22.27 9.10
CA ALA A 961 20.43 22.76 10.48
C ALA A 961 21.17 24.11 10.55
N GLU A 962 22.25 24.29 9.79
CA GLU A 962 23.01 25.56 9.74
C GLU A 962 22.18 26.72 9.16
N ASN A 963 21.43 26.46 8.08
CA ASN A 963 20.57 27.47 7.45
C ASN A 963 19.38 27.86 8.33
N LEU A 964 18.82 26.91 9.08
CA LEU A 964 17.75 27.19 10.04
C LEU A 964 18.21 28.17 11.13
N VAL A 965 19.46 28.04 11.61
CA VAL A 965 20.04 28.97 12.61
C VAL A 965 20.25 30.37 12.02
N ALA A 966 20.69 30.47 10.76
CA ALA A 966 20.97 31.77 10.14
C ALA A 966 19.72 32.64 9.88
N ASN A 967 18.54 32.02 9.85
CA ASN A 967 17.25 32.68 9.64
C ASN A 967 16.51 33.05 10.94
N ASN A 968 17.01 32.62 12.11
CA ASN A 968 16.53 32.99 13.45
C ASN A 968 17.41 34.07 14.08
#